data_AF-A0A4U7C1Z1-F1
#
_entry.id   AF-A0A4U7C1Z1-F1
#
_cell.length_a   1.000
_cell.length_b   1.000
_cell.length_c   1.000
_cell.angle_alpha   90.00
_cell.angle_beta   90.00
_cell.angle_gamma   90.00
#
_symmetry.space_group_name_H-M   'P 1'
#
loop_
_entity.id
_entity.type
_entity.pdbx_description
1 polymer ?
#
loop_
_entity_poly.entity_id
_entity_poly.type
_entity_poly.pdbx_seq_one_letter_code
_entity_poly.pdbx_strand_id
1 'polypeptide(L)'
;MNLPSRIFAVGGAGKAITYELLEADWVQESVLQPRRNPRTLTVSVVDTAEEEENRDLERIQQIRDSIQDTRERLREEANQEGRLGEININYLPLTQNIQLHDQNDLIGAEAVPRIAAGVGIDEENWWLKPEFINENLDFATGVVRKRGLGKGLYYKSYAEDDNVRTSIDLPNRGKVAVIAGLGGGSGSGIFIDLVKHLKRTKRTAEITLFGVLPNDEEGDAESANAHAVLSELEYMSLQGEDLFKDRVLIPIDPTGFGGKKGNLIQSSDALIEFDRAAIYLITSYYNMMDMEDPFADTPSYAPFIMGVPQVLRYNVDAIQDAKTVTKEILNAKQDALEAEADVYTGVDRFLSREWTPDEMEGELHDSDRTDLETRLDNVWSLTELDIFTELEYESVSAYREIMSEAEAETDDILDRIDVIAGSIRAGTARIGDNEQYVDSIDKQLADIIDTELNRIAHRKDLLVRLRSIDNNRVEGTISYLLAVEDEGINPGVRINRLEAKRDEVVDRRDRLQSELEEVEAELDTRKREQQDEVDRRVATWKNAVEPLYREYTECQSMAVDELIGDLRNGLESFARAVENAEDPDQVEAVNDSTVRTALDDISNEFDTVGVDTTDIERRINSSLADLADAKKSFLTMNQEEGTIESILPWDSSSEEERKKAEKNYRRKRSQLDEAEVFKMSRAGSNLSIEVQFSVTELKHLIERELDERQQEILSRTRSELDEEHRTAIDELERDLESGVGFDQLTRQYEELVRDEIVETADVERRRDDLESDLETATDESDLYDATVTLFEELNGPRDTFLNAQESYKQLREEYNAEKNSSVATETEEYSYVKTVQPNDILQLRDDTDIAESKIFDDETERQRLRGSLEELARNAHNPRYTGIRRRRISGDRARYNEMNIVVGVMSRAIEQISDVADLKSEFQGAYNLGAGGENYASFPVEAGGSWDVGLGIFIDGIFLDNLRAEIEADGYRNGYESRKQSDETDILVHHAYGLDEGYFVKRDSVLNLEHPDDVEFFLRDEGEIKADLLDDHISRTDFTAPADSGGEE
;
A
#
# COMPACT_ATOMS: atom_id res chain seq x y z
N MET A 1 36.03 -39.36 -1.90
CA MET A 1 36.40 -38.61 -3.13
C MET A 1 37.91 -38.47 -3.28
N ASN A 2 38.44 -38.56 -4.49
CA ASN A 2 39.83 -38.30 -4.88
C ASN A 2 39.89 -37.26 -5.99
N LEU A 3 40.99 -36.49 -6.03
CA LEU A 3 41.24 -35.41 -6.98
C LEU A 3 42.73 -35.44 -7.36
N PRO A 4 43.12 -34.82 -8.49
CA PRO A 4 44.52 -34.67 -8.81
C PRO A 4 45.19 -33.79 -7.77
N SER A 5 46.48 -34.03 -7.54
CA SER A 5 47.29 -33.18 -6.65
C SER A 5 47.53 -31.79 -7.25
N ARG A 6 47.50 -31.70 -8.59
CA ARG A 6 47.68 -30.47 -9.34
C ARG A 6 46.80 -30.41 -10.58
N ILE A 7 46.32 -29.21 -10.87
CA ILE A 7 45.56 -28.90 -12.10
C ILE A 7 46.29 -27.77 -12.81
N PHE A 8 46.59 -27.98 -14.10
CA PHE A 8 47.02 -26.92 -15.01
C PHE A 8 45.87 -26.59 -15.94
N ALA A 9 45.29 -25.40 -15.76
CA ALA A 9 44.21 -24.87 -16.57
C ALA A 9 44.82 -23.97 -17.64
N VAL A 10 44.73 -24.34 -18.92
CA VAL A 10 45.43 -23.66 -20.00
C VAL A 10 44.44 -23.01 -20.97
N GLY A 11 44.50 -21.68 -21.07
CA GLY A 11 43.60 -20.87 -21.89
C GLY A 11 42.15 -20.83 -21.39
N GLY A 12 41.27 -20.20 -22.18
CA GLY A 12 39.89 -19.87 -21.77
C GLY A 12 39.04 -21.06 -21.30
N ALA A 13 38.94 -22.14 -22.09
CA ALA A 13 38.14 -23.31 -21.72
C ALA A 13 38.68 -24.03 -20.47
N GLY A 14 40.02 -24.15 -20.35
CA GLY A 14 40.63 -24.74 -19.17
C GLY A 14 40.38 -23.91 -17.91
N LYS A 15 40.48 -22.58 -18.04
CA LYS A 15 40.22 -21.60 -16.98
C LYS A 15 38.77 -21.67 -16.48
N ALA A 16 37.79 -21.68 -17.38
CA ALA A 16 36.36 -21.71 -17.05
C ALA A 16 35.97 -22.96 -16.24
N ILE A 17 36.26 -24.17 -16.74
CA ILE A 17 36.02 -25.44 -16.02
C ILE A 17 36.68 -25.44 -14.64
N THR A 18 37.90 -24.90 -14.55
CA THR A 18 38.67 -24.91 -13.31
C THR A 18 38.14 -23.92 -12.28
N TYR A 19 37.61 -22.77 -12.72
CA TYR A 19 36.93 -21.84 -11.82
C TYR A 19 35.65 -22.46 -11.25
N GLU A 20 34.80 -23.07 -12.08
CA GLU A 20 33.61 -23.79 -11.57
C GLU A 20 34.00 -24.92 -10.61
N LEU A 21 35.10 -25.65 -10.88
CA LEU A 21 35.62 -26.67 -9.96
C LEU A 21 36.03 -26.09 -8.60
N LEU A 22 36.63 -24.91 -8.59
CA LEU A 22 37.08 -24.24 -7.36
C LEU A 22 35.92 -23.56 -6.61
N GLU A 23 34.87 -23.14 -7.31
CA GLU A 23 33.65 -22.56 -6.74
C GLU A 23 32.70 -23.62 -6.16
N ALA A 24 32.79 -24.86 -6.63
CA ALA A 24 31.96 -25.95 -6.11
C ALA A 24 32.25 -26.27 -4.64
N ASP A 25 31.30 -25.95 -3.75
CA ASP A 25 31.42 -26.15 -2.29
C ASP A 25 31.80 -27.58 -1.92
N TRP A 26 31.18 -28.58 -2.53
CA TRP A 26 31.48 -29.99 -2.26
C TRP A 26 32.91 -30.38 -2.65
N VAL A 27 33.52 -29.70 -3.63
CA VAL A 27 34.93 -29.87 -3.99
C VAL A 27 35.81 -29.25 -2.93
N GLN A 28 35.52 -28.01 -2.53
CA GLN A 28 36.25 -27.30 -1.49
C GLN A 28 36.22 -28.08 -0.16
N GLU A 29 35.03 -28.48 0.29
CA GLU A 29 34.82 -29.28 1.50
C GLU A 29 35.66 -30.56 1.47
N SER A 30 35.63 -31.29 0.36
CA SER A 30 36.34 -32.57 0.22
C SER A 30 37.86 -32.44 0.31
N VAL A 31 38.43 -31.31 -0.15
CA VAL A 31 39.87 -31.02 -0.05
C VAL A 31 40.22 -30.49 1.34
N LEU A 32 39.42 -29.56 1.87
CA LEU A 32 39.71 -28.82 3.11
C LEU A 32 39.39 -29.60 4.38
N GLN A 33 38.50 -30.60 4.30
CA GLN A 33 38.06 -31.42 5.43
C GLN A 33 39.23 -31.86 6.33
N PRO A 34 39.13 -31.73 7.67
CA PRO A 34 40.19 -32.11 8.59
C PRO A 34 40.57 -33.58 8.47
N ARG A 35 41.86 -33.87 8.24
CA ARG A 35 42.40 -35.23 8.13
C ARG A 35 43.72 -35.39 8.86
N ARG A 36 44.09 -36.63 9.20
CA ARG A 36 45.42 -36.95 9.77
C ARG A 36 46.54 -36.57 8.79
N ASN A 37 46.32 -36.85 7.51
CA ASN A 37 47.16 -36.41 6.40
C ASN A 37 46.34 -35.44 5.55
N PRO A 38 46.53 -34.11 5.71
CA PRO A 38 45.79 -33.12 4.96
C PRO A 38 46.10 -33.24 3.47
N ARG A 39 45.09 -32.97 2.64
CA ARG A 39 45.26 -32.91 1.19
C ARG A 39 45.65 -31.51 0.76
N THR A 40 46.37 -31.44 -0.35
CA THR A 40 46.70 -30.18 -1.01
C THR A 40 46.31 -30.28 -2.47
N LEU A 41 45.52 -29.32 -2.93
CA LEU A 41 45.23 -29.09 -4.34
C LEU A 41 45.96 -27.82 -4.76
N THR A 42 46.78 -27.90 -5.81
CA THR A 42 47.39 -26.71 -6.41
C THR A 42 46.89 -26.53 -7.83
N VAL A 43 46.23 -25.41 -8.08
CA VAL A 43 45.73 -25.01 -9.38
C VAL A 43 46.65 -23.93 -9.94
N SER A 44 47.12 -24.13 -11.16
CA SER A 44 47.87 -23.13 -11.93
C SER A 44 47.07 -22.80 -13.19
N VAL A 45 46.56 -21.58 -13.25
CA VAL A 45 45.86 -21.04 -14.43
C VAL A 45 46.89 -20.34 -15.31
N VAL A 46 47.05 -20.82 -16.53
CA VAL A 46 48.02 -20.33 -17.52
C VAL A 46 47.24 -19.69 -18.66
N ASP A 47 47.35 -18.37 -18.79
CA ASP A 47 46.64 -17.60 -19.82
C ASP A 47 47.58 -16.63 -20.54
N THR A 48 47.20 -16.22 -21.75
CA THR A 48 47.91 -15.22 -22.56
C THR A 48 47.04 -13.99 -22.83
N ALA A 49 45.81 -13.93 -22.32
CA ALA A 49 44.88 -12.83 -22.56
C ALA A 49 45.02 -11.73 -21.49
N GLU A 50 45.36 -10.50 -21.91
CA GLU A 50 45.54 -9.36 -21.00
C GLU A 50 44.22 -8.66 -20.65
N GLU A 51 43.29 -8.52 -21.60
CA GLU A 51 42.01 -7.82 -21.38
C GLU A 51 41.12 -8.46 -20.31
N GLU A 52 41.28 -9.77 -20.07
CA GLU A 52 40.50 -10.53 -19.10
C GLU A 52 41.14 -10.55 -17.70
N GLU A 53 42.40 -10.09 -17.55
CA GLU A 53 43.19 -10.22 -16.32
C GLU A 53 42.49 -9.63 -15.09
N ASN A 54 41.94 -8.41 -15.19
CA ASN A 54 41.26 -7.80 -14.04
C ASN A 54 40.03 -8.60 -13.60
N ARG A 55 39.24 -9.08 -14.57
CA ARG A 55 38.05 -9.90 -14.29
C ARG A 55 38.43 -11.25 -13.69
N ASP A 56 39.50 -11.86 -14.19
CA ASP A 56 40.04 -13.12 -13.67
C ASP A 56 40.56 -12.95 -12.24
N LEU A 57 41.29 -11.86 -11.95
CA LEU A 57 41.77 -11.56 -10.60
C LEU A 57 40.61 -11.32 -9.62
N GLU A 58 39.55 -10.62 -10.05
CA GLU A 58 38.33 -10.43 -9.27
C GLU A 58 37.66 -11.78 -8.95
N ARG A 59 37.45 -12.63 -9.96
CA ARG A 59 36.84 -13.97 -9.77
C ARG A 59 37.71 -14.86 -8.89
N ILE A 60 39.04 -14.88 -9.09
CA ILE A 60 39.97 -15.62 -8.23
C ILE A 60 39.91 -15.11 -6.78
N GLN A 61 39.74 -13.81 -6.56
CA GLN A 61 39.59 -13.28 -5.21
C GLN A 61 38.29 -13.74 -4.56
N GLN A 62 37.16 -13.72 -5.28
CA GLN A 62 35.89 -14.28 -4.81
C GLN A 62 36.02 -15.76 -4.45
N ILE A 63 36.70 -16.54 -5.30
CA ILE A 63 37.00 -17.96 -5.03
C ILE A 63 37.84 -18.13 -3.76
N ARG A 64 38.87 -17.30 -3.56
CA ARG A 64 39.70 -17.35 -2.35
C ARG A 64 38.90 -17.02 -1.09
N ASP A 65 38.00 -16.05 -1.18
CA ASP A 65 37.14 -15.65 -0.07
C ASP A 65 36.17 -16.80 0.28
N SER A 66 35.51 -17.40 -0.72
CA SER A 66 34.68 -18.61 -0.55
C SER A 66 35.45 -19.80 0.07
N ILE A 67 36.67 -20.08 -0.42
CA ILE A 67 37.55 -21.12 0.16
C ILE A 67 37.88 -20.83 1.62
N GLN A 68 38.11 -19.56 1.96
CA GLN A 68 38.42 -19.14 3.33
C GLN A 68 37.19 -19.30 4.25
N ASP A 69 36.00 -18.93 3.79
CA ASP A 69 34.74 -19.12 4.52
C ASP A 69 34.47 -20.60 4.80
N THR A 70 34.59 -21.46 3.77
CA THR A 70 34.49 -22.92 3.93
C THR A 70 35.52 -23.45 4.93
N ARG A 71 36.76 -22.94 4.89
CA ARG A 71 37.83 -23.34 5.81
C ARG A 71 37.56 -22.91 7.25
N GLU A 72 36.98 -21.74 7.46
CA GLU A 72 36.60 -21.23 8.79
C GLU A 72 35.44 -22.04 9.37
N ARG A 73 34.39 -22.27 8.58
CA ARG A 73 33.26 -23.12 8.97
C ARG A 73 33.70 -24.53 9.38
N LEU A 74 34.50 -25.20 8.54
CA LEU A 74 35.02 -26.54 8.85
C LEU A 74 35.96 -26.55 10.08
N ARG A 75 36.62 -25.43 10.39
CA ARG A 75 37.44 -25.31 11.61
C ARG A 75 36.56 -25.25 12.86
N GLU A 76 35.43 -24.55 12.80
CA GLU A 76 34.49 -24.41 13.92
C GLU A 76 33.73 -25.70 14.21
N GLU A 77 33.34 -26.43 13.15
CA GLU A 77 32.67 -27.73 13.25
C GLU A 77 33.60 -28.85 13.77
N ALA A 78 34.91 -28.75 13.53
CA ALA A 78 35.87 -29.79 13.87
C ALA A 78 36.22 -29.81 15.36
N ASN A 79 35.82 -30.88 16.07
CA ASN A 79 36.15 -31.17 17.47
C ASN A 79 37.64 -31.56 17.73
N GLN A 80 38.60 -30.84 17.14
CA GLN A 80 40.06 -30.91 17.36
C GLN A 80 40.86 -32.11 16.80
N GLU A 81 40.27 -33.06 16.05
CA GLU A 81 41.05 -34.13 15.41
C GLU A 81 41.32 -33.86 13.91
N GLY A 82 42.58 -33.52 13.57
CA GLY A 82 43.05 -33.42 12.18
C GLY A 82 43.60 -32.05 11.80
N ARG A 83 44.24 -31.97 10.63
CA ARG A 83 44.66 -30.72 9.99
C ARG A 83 43.78 -30.49 8.77
N LEU A 84 43.34 -29.25 8.57
CA LEU A 84 42.64 -28.83 7.36
C LEU A 84 43.55 -28.99 6.15
N GLY A 85 42.96 -29.31 5.01
CA GLY A 85 43.64 -29.28 3.72
C GLY A 85 43.98 -27.86 3.25
N GLU A 86 44.51 -27.78 2.03
CA GLU A 86 44.90 -26.51 1.41
C GLU A 86 44.57 -26.51 -0.08
N ILE A 87 44.01 -25.40 -0.56
CA ILE A 87 43.78 -25.13 -1.98
C ILE A 87 44.61 -23.90 -2.33
N ASN A 88 45.57 -24.07 -3.25
CA ASN A 88 46.46 -23.01 -3.70
C ASN A 88 46.13 -22.65 -5.15
N ILE A 89 45.88 -21.37 -5.43
CA ILE A 89 45.54 -20.86 -6.76
C ILE A 89 46.64 -19.91 -7.24
N ASN A 90 47.36 -20.33 -8.27
CA ASN A 90 48.37 -19.54 -8.97
C ASN A 90 47.81 -19.07 -10.30
N TYR A 91 47.75 -17.76 -10.50
CA TYR A 91 47.42 -17.15 -11.79
C TYR A 91 48.71 -16.76 -12.50
N LEU A 92 48.92 -17.26 -13.71
CA LEU A 92 50.13 -17.09 -14.51
C LEU A 92 49.76 -16.44 -15.86
N PRO A 93 49.55 -15.11 -15.90
CA PRO A 93 49.39 -14.38 -17.14
C PRO A 93 50.75 -14.30 -17.85
N LEU A 94 50.93 -15.08 -18.92
CA LEU A 94 52.21 -15.28 -19.58
C LEU A 94 52.78 -14.00 -20.21
N THR A 95 51.93 -13.01 -20.47
CA THR A 95 52.29 -11.73 -21.10
C THR A 95 52.66 -10.63 -20.09
N GLN A 96 52.30 -10.78 -18.80
CA GLN A 96 52.38 -9.72 -17.79
C GLN A 96 53.81 -9.22 -17.50
N ASN A 97 54.78 -10.14 -17.37
CA ASN A 97 56.15 -9.83 -16.97
C ASN A 97 57.15 -9.87 -18.13
N ILE A 98 56.68 -9.99 -19.38
CA ILE A 98 57.51 -10.00 -20.57
C ILE A 98 57.28 -8.76 -21.42
N GLN A 99 58.31 -8.31 -22.14
CA GLN A 99 58.19 -7.11 -22.99
C GLN A 99 57.50 -7.47 -24.31
N LEU A 100 56.31 -6.95 -24.60
CA LEU A 100 55.58 -7.17 -25.86
C LEU A 100 55.16 -5.83 -26.50
N HIS A 101 56.12 -4.96 -26.77
CA HIS A 101 55.84 -3.64 -27.36
C HIS A 101 55.64 -3.72 -28.87
N ASP A 102 56.39 -4.61 -29.54
CA ASP A 102 56.28 -4.87 -30.97
C ASP A 102 56.71 -6.31 -31.32
N GLN A 103 56.44 -6.76 -32.54
CA GLN A 103 56.77 -8.10 -33.02
C GLN A 103 58.26 -8.46 -32.88
N ASN A 104 59.19 -7.49 -32.92
CA ASN A 104 60.62 -7.75 -32.76
C ASN A 104 60.97 -8.31 -31.39
N ASP A 105 60.09 -8.15 -30.39
CA ASP A 105 60.29 -8.76 -29.09
C ASP A 105 60.12 -10.30 -29.13
N LEU A 106 59.61 -10.88 -30.21
CA LEU A 106 59.50 -12.33 -30.44
C LEU A 106 60.34 -12.83 -31.62
N ILE A 107 60.58 -11.99 -32.64
CA ILE A 107 61.27 -12.38 -33.88
C ILE A 107 62.53 -11.56 -34.18
N GLY A 108 62.90 -10.64 -33.30
CA GLY A 108 64.06 -9.76 -33.49
C GLY A 108 65.39 -10.48 -33.31
N ALA A 109 66.44 -9.93 -33.94
CA ALA A 109 67.78 -10.49 -33.94
C ALA A 109 68.45 -10.59 -32.56
N GLU A 110 67.97 -9.86 -31.55
CA GLU A 110 68.41 -9.98 -30.15
C GLU A 110 67.47 -10.84 -29.29
N ALA A 111 66.18 -10.94 -29.67
CA ALA A 111 65.16 -11.65 -28.91
C ALA A 111 65.24 -13.17 -29.12
N VAL A 112 65.35 -13.63 -30.38
CA VAL A 112 65.38 -15.06 -30.71
C VAL A 112 66.55 -15.80 -30.04
N PRO A 113 67.82 -15.31 -30.12
CA PRO A 113 68.94 -15.95 -29.42
C PRO A 113 68.71 -16.07 -27.91
N ARG A 114 68.12 -15.04 -27.30
CA ARG A 114 67.85 -15.01 -25.85
C ARG A 114 66.80 -16.03 -25.45
N ILE A 115 65.68 -16.09 -26.18
CA ILE A 115 64.58 -17.03 -25.91
C ILE A 115 65.04 -18.47 -26.18
N ALA A 116 65.68 -18.70 -27.33
CA ALA A 116 66.20 -20.02 -27.72
C ALA A 116 67.19 -20.57 -26.69
N ALA A 117 68.13 -19.74 -26.22
CA ALA A 117 69.06 -20.12 -25.15
C ALA A 117 68.36 -20.38 -23.81
N GLY A 118 67.30 -19.63 -23.49
CA GLY A 118 66.54 -19.79 -22.24
C GLY A 118 65.75 -21.09 -22.15
N VAL A 119 65.23 -21.58 -23.29
CA VAL A 119 64.43 -22.82 -23.37
C VAL A 119 65.28 -24.03 -23.80
N GLY A 120 66.45 -23.79 -24.38
CA GLY A 120 67.40 -24.82 -24.81
C GLY A 120 67.11 -25.40 -26.18
N ILE A 121 66.74 -24.55 -27.15
CA ILE A 121 66.48 -24.93 -28.56
C ILE A 121 67.50 -24.25 -29.49
N ASP A 122 67.63 -24.77 -30.72
CA ASP A 122 68.45 -24.12 -31.75
C ASP A 122 67.75 -22.84 -32.27
N GLU A 123 68.52 -21.77 -32.47
CA GLU A 123 68.02 -20.51 -33.02
C GLU A 123 67.46 -20.71 -34.44
N GLU A 124 68.06 -21.63 -35.20
CA GLU A 124 67.62 -21.97 -36.56
C GLU A 124 66.23 -22.63 -36.58
N ASN A 125 65.80 -23.21 -35.46
CA ASN A 125 64.49 -23.85 -35.30
C ASN A 125 63.38 -22.87 -34.88
N TRP A 126 63.67 -21.58 -34.71
CA TRP A 126 62.64 -20.60 -34.38
C TRP A 126 61.64 -20.45 -35.54
N TRP A 127 60.38 -20.78 -35.29
CA TRP A 127 59.35 -20.91 -36.33
C TRP A 127 58.53 -19.64 -36.57
N LEU A 128 58.56 -18.66 -35.64
CA LEU A 128 57.74 -17.45 -35.76
C LEU A 128 58.29 -16.49 -36.81
N LYS A 129 57.40 -16.01 -37.67
CA LYS A 129 57.66 -15.02 -38.73
C LYS A 129 56.85 -13.74 -38.50
N PRO A 130 57.26 -12.59 -39.06
CA PRO A 130 56.53 -11.32 -38.93
C PRO A 130 55.05 -11.43 -39.31
N GLU A 131 54.76 -12.14 -40.41
CA GLU A 131 53.40 -12.35 -40.92
C GLU A 131 52.49 -13.19 -40.00
N PHE A 132 53.05 -13.83 -38.97
CA PHE A 132 52.29 -14.65 -38.02
C PHE A 132 51.77 -13.83 -36.83
N ILE A 133 52.22 -12.59 -36.64
CA ILE A 133 51.96 -11.78 -35.46
C ILE A 133 51.10 -10.57 -35.85
N ASN A 134 49.92 -10.44 -35.24
CA ASN A 134 49.11 -9.23 -35.29
C ASN A 134 49.13 -8.56 -33.92
N GLU A 135 50.04 -7.59 -33.75
CA GLU A 135 50.34 -6.93 -32.46
C GLU A 135 49.08 -6.40 -31.73
N ASN A 136 48.12 -5.82 -32.47
CA ASN A 136 46.92 -5.21 -31.88
C ASN A 136 45.87 -6.23 -31.41
N LEU A 137 45.89 -7.45 -31.97
CA LEU A 137 44.86 -8.45 -31.73
C LEU A 137 45.38 -9.63 -30.90
N ASP A 138 46.60 -10.09 -31.19
CA ASP A 138 47.21 -11.27 -30.58
C ASP A 138 47.82 -11.01 -29.19
N PHE A 139 48.08 -9.74 -28.83
CA PHE A 139 48.59 -9.37 -27.50
C PHE A 139 47.48 -8.86 -26.55
N ALA A 140 46.46 -8.17 -27.07
CA ALA A 140 45.38 -7.62 -26.25
C ALA A 140 44.29 -8.66 -25.91
N THR A 141 43.80 -9.42 -26.91
CA THR A 141 42.63 -10.33 -26.75
C THR A 141 42.99 -11.79 -26.46
N GLY A 142 44.27 -12.05 -26.16
CA GLY A 142 44.89 -13.37 -26.15
C GLY A 142 45.26 -13.86 -27.56
N VAL A 143 46.09 -14.90 -27.66
CA VAL A 143 46.52 -15.44 -28.96
C VAL A 143 45.33 -16.00 -29.72
N VAL A 144 44.88 -15.27 -30.74
CA VAL A 144 43.67 -15.64 -31.48
C VAL A 144 43.99 -16.78 -32.44
N ARG A 145 43.69 -18.00 -31.98
CA ARG A 145 43.55 -19.21 -32.81
C ARG A 145 44.84 -19.62 -33.55
N LYS A 146 46.02 -19.17 -33.07
CA LYS A 146 47.35 -19.52 -33.60
C LYS A 146 48.18 -20.29 -32.56
N ARG A 147 48.22 -21.63 -32.67
CA ARG A 147 48.93 -22.52 -31.74
C ARG A 147 50.43 -22.23 -31.63
N GLY A 148 51.09 -22.03 -32.76
CA GLY A 148 52.52 -21.74 -32.82
C GLY A 148 52.88 -20.43 -32.12
N LEU A 149 51.99 -19.43 -32.14
CA LEU A 149 52.21 -18.17 -31.42
C LEU A 149 52.01 -18.35 -29.91
N GLY A 150 51.01 -19.15 -29.48
CA GLY A 150 50.82 -19.52 -28.08
C GLY A 150 52.05 -20.22 -27.49
N LYS A 151 52.62 -21.19 -28.24
CA LYS A 151 53.89 -21.84 -27.89
C LYS A 151 55.04 -20.82 -27.76
N GLY A 152 55.14 -19.88 -28.70
CA GLY A 152 56.20 -18.87 -28.70
C GLY A 152 56.14 -17.91 -27.51
N LEU A 153 54.94 -17.45 -27.15
CA LEU A 153 54.71 -16.65 -25.94
C LEU A 153 55.07 -17.44 -24.68
N TYR A 154 54.69 -18.71 -24.60
CA TYR A 154 55.08 -19.58 -23.49
C TYR A 154 56.60 -19.74 -23.39
N TYR A 155 57.31 -19.93 -24.51
CA TYR A 155 58.76 -20.08 -24.53
C TYR A 155 59.47 -18.80 -24.08
N LYS A 156 58.99 -17.65 -24.55
CA LYS A 156 59.50 -16.35 -24.10
C LYS A 156 59.27 -16.14 -22.60
N SER A 157 58.05 -16.38 -22.14
CA SER A 157 57.69 -16.26 -20.72
C SER A 157 58.52 -17.21 -19.85
N TYR A 158 58.72 -18.45 -20.28
CA TYR A 158 59.58 -19.42 -19.60
C TYR A 158 61.06 -19.01 -19.54
N ALA A 159 61.55 -18.30 -20.56
CA ALA A 159 62.93 -17.81 -20.63
C ALA A 159 63.16 -16.52 -19.82
N GLU A 160 62.15 -15.65 -19.71
CA GLU A 160 62.29 -14.29 -19.18
C GLU A 160 61.61 -14.06 -17.82
N ASP A 161 60.58 -14.83 -17.47
CA ASP A 161 59.85 -14.74 -16.19
C ASP A 161 60.20 -15.91 -15.25
N ASP A 162 60.92 -15.59 -14.16
CA ASP A 162 61.28 -16.55 -13.12
C ASP A 162 60.04 -17.15 -12.41
N ASN A 163 58.91 -16.43 -12.34
CA ASN A 163 57.68 -16.92 -11.71
C ASN A 163 57.05 -18.05 -12.52
N VAL A 164 57.05 -17.94 -13.86
CA VAL A 164 56.53 -19.00 -14.74
C VAL A 164 57.39 -20.24 -14.64
N ARG A 165 58.73 -20.08 -14.69
CA ARG A 165 59.67 -21.20 -14.57
C ARG A 165 59.56 -21.92 -13.22
N THR A 166 59.41 -21.18 -12.12
CA THR A 166 59.32 -21.77 -10.76
C THR A 166 57.96 -22.39 -10.47
N SER A 167 56.87 -21.84 -11.02
CA SER A 167 55.51 -22.37 -10.84
C SER A 167 55.25 -23.69 -11.58
N ILE A 168 56.07 -23.99 -12.61
CA ILE A 168 56.00 -25.20 -13.44
C ILE A 168 56.81 -26.37 -12.82
N ASP A 169 57.12 -26.35 -11.52
CA ASP A 169 57.81 -27.48 -10.85
C ASP A 169 56.83 -28.50 -10.24
N LEU A 170 57.04 -29.79 -10.47
CA LEU A 170 56.18 -30.89 -10.02
C LEU A 170 56.46 -31.35 -8.56
N PRO A 171 55.46 -31.86 -7.82
CA PRO A 171 55.71 -32.55 -6.56
C PRO A 171 56.46 -33.87 -6.79
N ASN A 172 57.12 -34.39 -5.75
CA ASN A 172 58.00 -35.57 -5.85
C ASN A 172 57.28 -36.86 -6.34
N ARG A 173 55.95 -36.96 -6.22
CA ARG A 173 55.01 -37.97 -6.78
C ARG A 173 53.59 -37.38 -6.79
N GLY A 174 52.75 -37.70 -7.78
CA GLY A 174 51.34 -37.30 -7.79
C GLY A 174 50.65 -37.40 -9.15
N LYS A 175 49.31 -37.46 -9.12
CA LYS A 175 48.43 -37.38 -10.29
C LYS A 175 48.23 -35.91 -10.68
N VAL A 176 48.34 -35.58 -11.97
CA VAL A 176 48.23 -34.22 -12.52
C VAL A 176 47.17 -34.19 -13.62
N ALA A 177 46.29 -33.18 -13.57
CA ALA A 177 45.35 -32.88 -14.64
C ALA A 177 45.85 -31.69 -15.47
N VAL A 178 45.75 -31.78 -16.79
CA VAL A 178 45.91 -30.65 -17.70
C VAL A 178 44.59 -30.47 -18.42
N ILE A 179 43.97 -29.30 -18.29
CA ILE A 179 42.66 -28.99 -18.87
C ILE A 179 42.87 -27.89 -19.91
N ALA A 180 42.51 -28.16 -21.17
CA ALA A 180 42.77 -27.23 -22.27
C ALA A 180 41.74 -27.35 -23.39
N GLY A 181 41.43 -26.23 -24.05
CA GLY A 181 40.65 -26.23 -25.29
C GLY A 181 41.53 -26.53 -26.51
N LEU A 182 41.11 -27.50 -27.33
CA LEU A 182 41.88 -27.99 -28.48
C LEU A 182 41.77 -27.11 -29.73
N GLY A 183 40.73 -26.27 -29.82
CA GLY A 183 40.57 -25.27 -30.89
C GLY A 183 41.26 -23.91 -30.62
N GLY A 184 41.56 -23.58 -29.37
CA GLY A 184 42.09 -22.27 -28.98
C GLY A 184 43.61 -22.12 -29.19
N GLY A 185 44.11 -20.89 -29.41
CA GLY A 185 45.54 -20.64 -29.67
C GLY A 185 46.46 -20.93 -28.47
N SER A 186 46.10 -20.46 -27.28
CA SER A 186 46.90 -20.63 -26.06
C SER A 186 46.73 -22.03 -25.46
N GLY A 187 45.47 -22.46 -25.30
CA GLY A 187 45.11 -23.78 -24.77
C GLY A 187 45.85 -24.90 -25.49
N SER A 188 45.61 -25.03 -26.80
CA SER A 188 46.16 -26.12 -27.61
C SER A 188 47.61 -25.94 -28.07
N GLY A 189 48.18 -24.73 -27.93
CA GLY A 189 49.57 -24.42 -28.28
C GLY A 189 50.58 -24.66 -27.16
N ILE A 190 50.16 -24.64 -25.89
CA ILE A 190 51.07 -24.63 -24.73
C ILE A 190 51.16 -26.00 -24.04
N PHE A 191 50.06 -26.75 -23.98
CA PHE A 191 49.94 -27.89 -23.06
C PHE A 191 50.96 -29.03 -23.31
N ILE A 192 51.33 -29.31 -24.57
CA ILE A 192 52.33 -30.35 -24.91
C ILE A 192 53.69 -29.97 -24.32
N ASP A 193 54.13 -28.73 -24.55
CA ASP A 193 55.42 -28.23 -24.07
C ASP A 193 55.46 -28.06 -22.55
N LEU A 194 54.36 -27.59 -21.97
CA LEU A 194 54.18 -27.57 -20.52
C LEU A 194 54.43 -28.96 -19.94
N VAL A 195 53.83 -30.00 -20.52
CA VAL A 195 54.01 -31.39 -20.07
C VAL A 195 55.41 -31.93 -20.32
N LYS A 196 56.03 -31.61 -21.48
CA LYS A 196 57.46 -31.91 -21.72
C LYS A 196 58.35 -31.31 -20.62
N HIS A 197 58.14 -30.05 -20.26
CA HIS A 197 58.88 -29.37 -19.20
C HIS A 197 58.63 -29.98 -17.82
N LEU A 198 57.38 -30.33 -17.49
CA LEU A 198 57.03 -31.03 -16.26
C LEU A 198 57.76 -32.39 -16.16
N LYS A 199 57.71 -33.22 -17.22
CA LYS A 199 58.36 -34.55 -17.26
C LYS A 199 59.89 -34.48 -17.20
N ARG A 200 60.53 -33.39 -17.68
CA ARG A 200 61.98 -33.15 -17.50
C ARG A 200 62.35 -33.09 -16.02
N THR A 201 61.53 -32.46 -15.19
CA THR A 201 61.81 -32.28 -13.75
C THR A 201 61.41 -33.49 -12.91
N LYS A 202 60.33 -34.21 -13.25
CA LYS A 202 59.93 -35.47 -12.58
C LYS A 202 59.33 -36.47 -13.57
N ARG A 203 60.12 -37.47 -13.97
CA ARG A 203 59.73 -38.50 -14.96
C ARG A 203 58.56 -39.40 -14.54
N THR A 204 58.26 -39.52 -13.25
CA THR A 204 57.27 -40.48 -12.71
C THR A 204 55.88 -39.88 -12.48
N ALA A 205 55.60 -38.66 -12.93
CA ALA A 205 54.27 -38.08 -12.79
C ALA A 205 53.30 -38.69 -13.81
N GLU A 206 52.10 -39.03 -13.35
CA GLU A 206 50.97 -39.45 -14.19
C GLU A 206 50.18 -38.21 -14.57
N ILE A 207 50.18 -37.88 -15.85
CA ILE A 207 49.59 -36.64 -16.39
C ILE A 207 48.45 -37.04 -17.31
N THR A 208 47.24 -36.57 -17.02
CA THR A 208 46.04 -36.78 -17.85
C THR A 208 45.67 -35.48 -18.54
N LEU A 209 45.38 -35.55 -19.84
CA LEU A 209 44.83 -34.44 -20.61
C LEU A 209 43.30 -34.53 -20.62
N PHE A 210 42.63 -33.44 -20.26
CA PHE A 210 41.21 -33.20 -20.51
C PHE A 210 41.12 -32.13 -21.60
N GLY A 211 40.94 -32.59 -22.84
CA GLY A 211 40.90 -31.76 -24.04
C GLY A 211 39.47 -31.45 -24.45
N VAL A 212 39.08 -30.18 -24.40
CA VAL A 212 37.77 -29.73 -24.87
C VAL A 212 37.80 -29.59 -26.39
N LEU A 213 36.96 -30.35 -27.09
CA LEU A 213 36.87 -30.34 -28.55
C LEU A 213 35.96 -29.19 -29.01
N PRO A 214 36.41 -28.35 -29.97
CA PRO A 214 35.58 -27.27 -30.49
C PRO A 214 34.41 -27.83 -31.30
N ASN A 215 33.34 -27.06 -31.46
CA ASN A 215 32.23 -27.47 -32.32
C ASN A 215 32.40 -26.97 -33.78
N ASP A 216 31.54 -27.50 -34.66
CA ASP A 216 31.55 -27.22 -36.10
C ASP A 216 31.17 -25.76 -36.44
N GLU A 217 30.64 -24.96 -35.48
CA GLU A 217 30.19 -23.57 -35.67
C GLU A 217 31.26 -22.52 -35.31
N GLU A 218 32.38 -22.91 -34.66
CA GLU A 218 33.43 -21.98 -34.19
C GLU A 218 34.34 -21.42 -35.32
N GLY A 219 34.43 -22.15 -36.44
CA GLY A 219 35.08 -21.74 -37.70
C GLY A 219 36.38 -22.48 -38.07
N ASP A 220 36.88 -22.23 -39.29
CA ASP A 220 38.01 -22.96 -39.90
C ASP A 220 39.33 -22.92 -39.11
N ALA A 221 39.58 -21.88 -38.32
CA ALA A 221 40.84 -21.74 -37.58
C ALA A 221 40.88 -22.66 -36.33
N GLU A 222 39.78 -22.74 -35.59
CA GLU A 222 39.58 -23.72 -34.52
C GLU A 222 39.65 -25.15 -35.05
N SER A 223 38.98 -25.39 -36.18
CA SER A 223 39.03 -26.66 -36.89
C SER A 223 40.45 -27.06 -37.29
N ALA A 224 41.24 -26.12 -37.83
CA ALA A 224 42.63 -26.36 -38.18
C ALA A 224 43.51 -26.69 -36.95
N ASN A 225 43.29 -25.99 -35.83
CA ASN A 225 43.97 -26.27 -34.56
C ASN A 225 43.62 -27.67 -34.02
N ALA A 226 42.34 -28.04 -34.04
CA ALA A 226 41.85 -29.33 -33.60
C ALA A 226 42.43 -30.47 -34.45
N HIS A 227 42.41 -30.36 -35.78
CA HIS A 227 43.00 -31.35 -36.68
C HIS A 227 44.50 -31.54 -36.40
N ALA A 228 45.24 -30.43 -36.28
CA ALA A 228 46.68 -30.46 -36.04
C ALA A 228 47.01 -31.09 -34.69
N VAL A 229 46.33 -30.70 -33.60
CA VAL A 229 46.61 -31.25 -32.27
C VAL A 229 46.23 -32.73 -32.16
N LEU A 230 45.12 -33.15 -32.76
CA LEU A 230 44.71 -34.55 -32.74
C LEU A 230 45.69 -35.43 -33.55
N SER A 231 46.15 -34.94 -34.70
CA SER A 231 47.21 -35.59 -35.49
C SER A 231 48.51 -35.73 -34.69
N GLU A 232 48.92 -34.67 -33.99
CA GLU A 232 50.13 -34.66 -33.16
C GLU A 232 50.01 -35.64 -31.98
N LEU A 233 48.85 -35.68 -31.31
CA LEU A 233 48.59 -36.60 -30.20
C LEU A 233 48.54 -38.08 -30.65
N GLU A 234 47.96 -38.37 -31.82
CA GLU A 234 47.98 -39.70 -32.42
C GLU A 234 49.41 -40.12 -32.75
N TYR A 235 50.17 -39.26 -33.44
CA TYR A 235 51.57 -39.52 -33.76
C TYR A 235 52.41 -39.82 -32.52
N MET A 236 52.26 -39.02 -31.46
CA MET A 236 52.95 -39.25 -30.18
C MET A 236 52.60 -40.62 -29.58
N SER A 237 51.33 -41.03 -29.64
CA SER A 237 50.91 -42.35 -29.17
C SER A 237 51.51 -43.48 -30.00
N LEU A 238 51.47 -43.35 -31.33
CA LEU A 238 52.05 -44.33 -32.26
C LEU A 238 53.57 -44.45 -32.06
N GLN A 239 54.28 -43.37 -31.76
CA GLN A 239 55.72 -43.41 -31.46
C GLN A 239 56.04 -43.98 -30.06
N GLY A 240 55.04 -44.18 -29.20
CA GLY A 240 55.23 -44.63 -27.82
C GLY A 240 55.82 -43.55 -26.92
N GLU A 241 55.46 -42.27 -27.15
CA GLU A 241 55.84 -41.18 -26.26
C GLU A 241 54.94 -41.10 -25.01
N ASP A 242 55.50 -41.43 -23.85
CA ASP A 242 54.79 -41.44 -22.55
C ASP A 242 54.64 -40.04 -21.91
N LEU A 243 54.16 -39.05 -22.68
CA LEU A 243 53.87 -37.70 -22.14
C LEU A 243 52.57 -37.68 -21.34
N PHE A 244 51.49 -38.20 -21.93
CA PHE A 244 50.18 -38.31 -21.31
C PHE A 244 49.91 -39.77 -20.98
N LYS A 245 49.42 -40.03 -19.77
CA LYS A 245 48.88 -41.34 -19.40
C LYS A 245 47.60 -41.60 -20.20
N ASP A 246 46.68 -40.64 -20.15
CA ASP A 246 45.36 -40.71 -20.76
C ASP A 246 44.99 -39.39 -21.43
N ARG A 247 44.24 -39.47 -22.53
CA ARG A 247 43.82 -38.34 -23.38
C ARG A 247 42.29 -38.33 -23.46
N VAL A 248 41.66 -37.68 -22.50
CA VAL A 248 40.20 -37.56 -22.42
C VAL A 248 39.75 -36.38 -23.27
N LEU A 249 38.93 -36.63 -24.29
CA LEU A 249 38.35 -35.63 -25.17
C LEU A 249 36.89 -35.38 -24.82
N ILE A 250 36.50 -34.12 -24.70
CA ILE A 250 35.17 -33.72 -24.27
C ILE A 250 34.54 -32.82 -25.35
N PRO A 251 33.56 -33.30 -26.13
CA PRO A 251 32.85 -32.50 -27.13
C PRO A 251 31.97 -31.43 -26.51
N ILE A 252 31.97 -30.22 -27.10
CA ILE A 252 31.08 -29.12 -26.70
C ILE A 252 29.91 -28.90 -27.67
N ASP A 253 29.79 -29.70 -28.74
CA ASP A 253 28.72 -29.55 -29.76
C ASP A 253 27.31 -29.33 -29.22
N PRO A 254 26.85 -30.01 -28.13
CA PRO A 254 25.53 -29.78 -27.56
C PRO A 254 25.26 -28.33 -27.14
N THR A 255 26.29 -27.54 -26.84
CA THR A 255 26.14 -26.13 -26.41
C THR A 255 25.75 -25.17 -27.53
N GLY A 256 25.96 -25.54 -28.80
CA GLY A 256 25.75 -24.63 -29.93
C GLY A 256 26.63 -23.36 -29.89
N PHE A 257 27.77 -23.41 -29.20
CA PHE A 257 28.63 -22.25 -29.02
C PHE A 257 29.36 -21.84 -30.32
N GLY A 258 28.83 -20.86 -31.05
CA GLY A 258 29.45 -20.34 -32.29
C GLY A 258 30.73 -19.50 -32.12
N GLY A 259 31.49 -19.67 -31.03
CA GLY A 259 32.72 -18.92 -30.76
C GLY A 259 32.50 -17.44 -30.40
N LYS A 260 33.59 -16.64 -30.42
CA LYS A 260 33.59 -15.19 -30.11
C LYS A 260 32.70 -14.31 -31.03
N LYS A 261 31.99 -14.90 -32.01
CA LYS A 261 31.09 -14.22 -32.96
C LYS A 261 29.62 -14.69 -32.87
N GLY A 262 29.31 -15.67 -32.01
CA GLY A 262 27.97 -16.24 -31.86
C GLY A 262 27.00 -15.40 -31.02
N ASN A 263 25.72 -15.78 -31.01
CA ASN A 263 24.69 -15.19 -30.12
C ASN A 263 24.96 -15.59 -28.67
N LEU A 264 25.59 -14.70 -27.88
CA LEU A 264 26.10 -15.01 -26.54
C LEU A 264 25.05 -15.49 -25.52
N ILE A 265 23.78 -15.07 -25.61
CA ILE A 265 22.80 -15.23 -24.52
C ILE A 265 22.32 -16.69 -24.36
N GLN A 266 22.01 -17.41 -25.44
CA GLN A 266 21.57 -18.81 -25.32
C GLN A 266 22.75 -19.78 -25.18
N SER A 267 23.89 -19.46 -25.78
CA SER A 267 25.10 -20.28 -25.65
C SER A 267 25.77 -20.17 -24.27
N SER A 268 25.49 -19.10 -23.49
CA SER A 268 26.12 -18.92 -22.18
C SER A 268 25.64 -19.93 -21.15
N ASP A 269 24.35 -20.22 -21.11
CA ASP A 269 23.77 -21.09 -20.08
C ASP A 269 24.21 -22.54 -20.32
N ALA A 270 24.17 -23.00 -21.57
CA ALA A 270 24.65 -24.32 -21.96
C ALA A 270 26.17 -24.51 -21.74
N LEU A 271 26.98 -23.45 -21.85
CA LEU A 271 28.40 -23.49 -21.50
C LEU A 271 28.63 -23.60 -19.99
N ILE A 272 27.84 -22.87 -19.19
CA ILE A 272 27.88 -23.00 -17.72
C ILE A 272 27.46 -24.42 -17.29
N GLU A 273 26.41 -24.97 -17.90
CA GLU A 273 26.03 -26.37 -17.69
C GLU A 273 27.18 -27.33 -18.03
N PHE A 274 27.85 -27.13 -19.17
CA PHE A 274 28.98 -27.92 -19.59
C PHE A 274 30.13 -27.87 -18.58
N ASP A 275 30.54 -26.67 -18.16
CA ASP A 275 31.65 -26.49 -17.23
C ASP A 275 31.35 -27.15 -15.88
N ARG A 276 30.11 -27.01 -15.36
CA ARG A 276 29.64 -27.68 -14.14
C ARG A 276 29.64 -29.20 -14.28
N ALA A 277 29.14 -29.72 -15.38
CA ALA A 277 29.10 -31.16 -15.64
C ALA A 277 30.51 -31.75 -15.83
N ALA A 278 31.45 -30.99 -16.41
CA ALA A 278 32.84 -31.41 -16.60
C ALA A 278 33.56 -31.68 -15.26
N ILE A 279 33.18 -31.00 -14.18
CA ILE A 279 33.72 -31.27 -12.82
C ILE A 279 33.43 -32.71 -12.39
N TYR A 280 32.22 -33.20 -12.66
CA TYR A 280 31.83 -34.58 -12.36
C TYR A 280 32.60 -35.59 -13.21
N LEU A 281 32.86 -35.29 -14.48
CA LEU A 281 33.71 -36.13 -15.33
C LEU A 281 35.16 -36.17 -14.81
N ILE A 282 35.78 -35.03 -14.50
CA ILE A 282 37.15 -34.98 -13.97
C ILE A 282 37.23 -35.73 -12.64
N THR A 283 36.26 -35.50 -11.74
CA THR A 283 36.27 -36.11 -10.42
C THR A 283 36.02 -37.62 -10.50
N SER A 284 35.06 -38.08 -11.30
CA SER A 284 34.79 -39.51 -11.49
C SER A 284 36.01 -40.25 -12.04
N TYR A 285 36.73 -39.66 -13.01
CA TYR A 285 37.97 -40.20 -13.55
C TYR A 285 39.01 -40.49 -12.45
N TYR A 286 39.27 -39.53 -11.56
CA TYR A 286 40.30 -39.72 -10.52
C TYR A 286 39.88 -40.66 -9.39
N ASN A 287 38.56 -40.82 -9.15
CA ASN A 287 38.06 -41.81 -8.20
C ASN A 287 38.10 -43.23 -8.79
N MET A 288 37.81 -43.38 -10.08
CA MET A 288 37.96 -44.62 -10.83
C MET A 288 39.42 -45.08 -10.88
N MET A 289 40.35 -44.16 -11.17
CA MET A 289 41.79 -44.44 -11.27
C MET A 289 42.49 -44.81 -9.94
N ASP A 290 41.79 -44.75 -8.80
CA ASP A 290 42.29 -45.29 -7.53
C ASP A 290 41.92 -46.77 -7.34
N MET A 291 41.14 -47.35 -8.27
CA MET A 291 40.78 -48.76 -8.33
C MET A 291 41.71 -49.51 -9.32
N GLU A 292 41.17 -50.45 -10.10
CA GLU A 292 41.86 -51.08 -11.23
C GLU A 292 41.71 -50.18 -12.46
N ASP A 293 42.83 -49.89 -13.13
CA ASP A 293 42.88 -48.98 -14.29
C ASP A 293 42.18 -49.63 -15.50
N PRO A 294 41.00 -49.14 -15.91
CA PRO A 294 40.25 -49.76 -16.99
C PRO A 294 40.81 -49.43 -18.39
N PHE A 295 41.78 -48.50 -18.49
CA PHE A 295 42.37 -48.04 -19.75
C PHE A 295 43.82 -48.50 -19.92
N ALA A 296 44.30 -49.41 -19.06
CA ALA A 296 45.69 -49.87 -19.10
C ALA A 296 46.05 -50.60 -20.41
N ASP A 297 45.07 -51.20 -21.08
CA ASP A 297 45.23 -51.99 -22.31
C ASP A 297 44.81 -51.22 -23.59
N THR A 298 44.66 -49.89 -23.54
CA THR A 298 44.27 -49.07 -24.70
C THR A 298 45.30 -49.20 -25.84
N PRO A 299 44.88 -49.55 -27.08
CA PRO A 299 45.78 -49.67 -28.22
C PRO A 299 46.44 -48.35 -28.62
N SER A 300 47.69 -48.40 -29.07
CA SER A 300 48.46 -47.21 -29.43
C SER A 300 47.88 -46.39 -30.60
N TYR A 301 47.17 -47.05 -31.53
CA TYR A 301 46.47 -46.41 -32.66
C TYR A 301 45.08 -45.85 -32.31
N ALA A 302 44.55 -46.17 -31.13
CA ALA A 302 43.24 -45.71 -30.67
C ALA A 302 43.35 -44.94 -29.35
N PRO A 303 44.12 -43.84 -29.31
CA PRO A 303 44.63 -43.25 -28.07
C PRO A 303 43.63 -42.35 -27.32
N PHE A 304 42.43 -42.15 -27.85
CA PHE A 304 41.47 -41.18 -27.33
C PHE A 304 40.38 -41.85 -26.51
N ILE A 305 40.04 -41.18 -25.40
CA ILE A 305 38.92 -41.54 -24.54
C ILE A 305 37.89 -40.43 -24.66
N MET A 306 36.66 -40.73 -25.09
CA MET A 306 35.60 -39.72 -25.13
C MET A 306 34.95 -39.61 -23.75
N GLY A 307 34.95 -38.40 -23.20
CA GLY A 307 34.26 -38.07 -21.95
C GLY A 307 32.91 -37.42 -22.21
N VAL A 308 31.84 -37.99 -21.66
CA VAL A 308 30.48 -37.45 -21.72
C VAL A 308 30.03 -37.13 -20.30
N PRO A 309 30.16 -35.86 -19.85
CA PRO A 309 29.65 -35.43 -18.56
C PRO A 309 28.13 -35.31 -18.62
N GLN A 310 27.40 -35.73 -17.58
CA GLN A 310 25.97 -35.44 -17.42
C GLN A 310 25.66 -35.24 -15.93
N VAL A 311 24.67 -34.41 -15.60
CA VAL A 311 24.22 -34.20 -14.22
C VAL A 311 22.71 -34.24 -14.18
N LEU A 312 22.15 -34.95 -13.22
CA LEU A 312 20.78 -34.79 -12.78
C LEU A 312 20.80 -33.94 -11.51
N ARG A 313 20.09 -32.82 -11.48
CA ARG A 313 20.00 -31.91 -10.33
C ARG A 313 18.58 -31.85 -9.82
N TYR A 314 18.38 -32.07 -8.53
CA TYR A 314 17.12 -31.73 -7.89
C TYR A 314 17.10 -30.25 -7.53
N ASN A 315 16.06 -29.51 -7.92
CA ASN A 315 15.93 -28.06 -7.69
C ASN A 315 15.56 -27.67 -6.25
N VAL A 316 15.98 -28.46 -5.24
CA VAL A 316 15.56 -28.26 -3.84
C VAL A 316 16.04 -26.94 -3.26
N ASP A 317 17.31 -26.60 -3.46
CA ASP A 317 17.88 -25.33 -2.97
C ASP A 317 17.13 -24.13 -3.59
N ALA A 318 16.87 -24.18 -4.90
CA ALA A 318 16.11 -23.15 -5.59
C ALA A 318 14.68 -23.02 -5.05
N ILE A 319 14.01 -24.16 -4.76
CA ILE A 319 12.70 -24.17 -4.09
C ILE A 319 12.79 -23.54 -2.69
N GLN A 320 13.80 -23.89 -1.88
CA GLN A 320 13.95 -23.39 -0.51
C GLN A 320 14.23 -21.88 -0.48
N ASP A 321 15.09 -21.39 -1.37
CA ASP A 321 15.37 -19.96 -1.54
C ASP A 321 14.12 -19.21 -1.97
N ALA A 322 13.41 -19.71 -2.99
CA ALA A 322 12.16 -19.12 -3.46
C ALA A 322 11.08 -19.12 -2.36
N LYS A 323 10.96 -20.19 -1.55
CA LYS A 323 10.07 -20.23 -0.39
C LYS A 323 10.43 -19.16 0.65
N THR A 324 11.72 -18.93 0.89
CA THR A 324 12.18 -17.91 1.84
C THR A 324 11.82 -16.50 1.36
N VAL A 325 12.15 -16.18 0.11
CA VAL A 325 11.80 -14.88 -0.50
C VAL A 325 10.28 -14.69 -0.53
N THR A 326 9.54 -15.72 -0.94
CA THR A 326 8.07 -15.67 -0.97
C THR A 326 7.49 -15.44 0.42
N LYS A 327 8.04 -16.09 1.45
CA LYS A 327 7.61 -15.86 2.83
C LYS A 327 7.86 -14.41 3.27
N GLU A 328 8.96 -13.80 2.87
CA GLU A 328 9.22 -12.38 3.12
C GLU A 328 8.20 -11.48 2.40
N ILE A 329 7.88 -11.77 1.14
CA ILE A 329 6.83 -11.08 0.37
C ILE A 329 5.47 -11.20 1.07
N LEU A 330 5.10 -12.41 1.51
CA LEU A 330 3.83 -12.65 2.21
C LEU A 330 3.78 -11.97 3.57
N ASN A 331 4.87 -11.96 4.34
CA ASN A 331 4.93 -11.22 5.59
C ASN A 331 4.76 -9.72 5.36
N ALA A 332 5.45 -9.14 4.36
CA ALA A 332 5.29 -7.73 4.02
C ALA A 332 3.86 -7.38 3.56
N LYS A 333 3.21 -8.30 2.82
CA LYS A 333 1.81 -8.14 2.43
C LYS A 333 0.87 -8.21 3.64
N GLN A 334 1.13 -9.12 4.58
CA GLN A 334 0.37 -9.24 5.81
C GLN A 334 0.51 -7.99 6.68
N ASP A 335 1.72 -7.46 6.86
CA ASP A 335 1.97 -6.22 7.60
C ASP A 335 1.21 -5.04 6.97
N ALA A 336 1.17 -4.95 5.63
CA ALA A 336 0.39 -3.95 4.92
C ALA A 336 -1.12 -4.09 5.16
N LEU A 337 -1.63 -5.34 5.14
CA LEU A 337 -3.04 -5.64 5.42
C LEU A 337 -3.45 -5.31 6.86
N GLU A 338 -2.58 -5.56 7.83
CA GLU A 338 -2.80 -5.22 9.23
C GLU A 338 -2.83 -3.70 9.43
N ALA A 339 -1.87 -2.97 8.85
CA ALA A 339 -1.86 -1.50 8.89
C ALA A 339 -3.06 -0.86 8.18
N GLU A 340 -3.50 -1.44 7.05
CA GLU A 340 -4.72 -1.01 6.35
C GLU A 340 -5.96 -1.17 7.23
N ALA A 341 -6.04 -2.28 7.99
CA ALA A 341 -7.16 -2.55 8.86
C ALA A 341 -7.34 -1.47 9.95
N ASP A 342 -6.24 -0.95 10.49
CA ASP A 342 -6.26 0.12 11.49
C ASP A 342 -6.83 1.42 10.90
N VAL A 343 -6.41 1.78 9.68
CA VAL A 343 -6.95 2.95 8.96
C VAL A 343 -8.45 2.77 8.71
N TYR A 344 -8.87 1.61 8.18
CA TYR A 344 -10.28 1.36 7.84
C TYR A 344 -11.17 1.37 9.07
N THR A 345 -10.71 0.77 10.17
CA THR A 345 -11.44 0.76 11.44
C THR A 345 -11.63 2.17 12.00
N GLY A 346 -10.62 3.03 11.87
CA GLY A 346 -10.72 4.43 12.28
C GLY A 346 -11.69 5.24 11.43
N VAL A 347 -11.61 5.08 10.10
CA VAL A 347 -12.53 5.73 9.16
C VAL A 347 -13.96 5.26 9.36
N ASP A 348 -14.20 3.94 9.48
CA ASP A 348 -15.54 3.39 9.70
C ASP A 348 -16.16 3.89 11.02
N ARG A 349 -15.36 3.98 12.09
CA ARG A 349 -15.80 4.56 13.37
C ARG A 349 -16.19 6.03 13.23
N PHE A 350 -15.42 6.81 12.46
CA PHE A 350 -15.72 8.21 12.21
C PHE A 350 -17.01 8.36 11.39
N LEU A 351 -17.09 7.67 10.25
CA LEU A 351 -18.26 7.72 9.37
C LEU A 351 -19.54 7.30 10.10
N SER A 352 -19.48 6.24 10.90
CA SER A 352 -20.63 5.74 11.67
C SER A 352 -21.04 6.64 12.84
N ARG A 353 -20.17 7.56 13.28
CA ARG A 353 -20.47 8.51 14.36
C ARG A 353 -21.15 9.76 13.83
N GLU A 354 -20.66 10.28 12.70
CA GLU A 354 -21.14 11.52 12.11
C GLU A 354 -22.35 11.31 11.16
N TRP A 355 -22.49 10.13 10.54
CA TRP A 355 -23.58 9.81 9.62
C TRP A 355 -24.26 8.47 9.93
N THR A 356 -25.55 8.39 9.58
CA THR A 356 -26.31 7.14 9.64
C THR A 356 -25.99 6.27 8.41
N PRO A 357 -25.59 5.00 8.56
CA PRO A 357 -25.20 4.16 7.42
C PRO A 357 -26.28 4.01 6.33
N ASP A 358 -27.56 3.98 6.73
CA ASP A 358 -28.70 3.76 5.83
C ASP A 358 -29.01 4.98 4.92
N GLU A 359 -28.38 6.13 5.14
CA GLU A 359 -28.61 7.37 4.38
C GLU A 359 -27.47 7.69 3.40
N MET A 360 -26.41 6.88 3.36
CA MET A 360 -25.20 7.12 2.58
C MET A 360 -25.15 6.27 1.29
N GLU A 361 -25.68 6.81 0.18
CA GLU A 361 -25.62 6.20 -1.16
C GLU A 361 -24.85 7.10 -2.16
N GLY A 362 -23.53 7.17 -2.04
CA GLY A 362 -22.65 7.90 -2.97
C GLY A 362 -22.34 7.13 -4.25
N GLU A 363 -22.21 7.84 -5.38
CA GLU A 363 -21.77 7.26 -6.65
C GLU A 363 -20.25 7.34 -6.79
N LEU A 364 -19.60 6.20 -7.05
CA LEU A 364 -18.14 6.10 -7.19
C LEU A 364 -17.62 6.79 -8.46
N HIS A 365 -16.49 7.47 -8.35
CA HIS A 365 -15.79 8.07 -9.48
C HIS A 365 -14.94 7.05 -10.26
N ASP A 366 -14.50 7.43 -11.48
CA ASP A 366 -13.62 6.59 -12.29
C ASP A 366 -12.28 6.29 -11.60
N SER A 367 -11.77 7.22 -10.78
CA SER A 367 -10.56 7.03 -9.97
C SER A 367 -10.75 5.95 -8.91
N ASP A 368 -11.90 5.92 -8.23
CA ASP A 368 -12.24 4.91 -7.24
C ASP A 368 -12.35 3.52 -7.88
N ARG A 369 -12.98 3.44 -9.07
CA ARG A 369 -13.07 2.21 -9.86
C ARG A 369 -11.68 1.71 -10.27
N THR A 370 -10.83 2.61 -10.77
CA THR A 370 -9.45 2.28 -11.18
C THR A 370 -8.61 1.78 -10.00
N ASP A 371 -8.77 2.38 -8.82
CA ASP A 371 -8.09 1.93 -7.58
C ASP A 371 -8.53 0.51 -7.19
N LEU A 372 -9.84 0.24 -7.18
CA LEU A 372 -10.37 -1.10 -6.92
C LEU A 372 -9.91 -2.14 -7.95
N GLU A 373 -9.91 -1.79 -9.25
CA GLU A 373 -9.37 -2.64 -10.32
C GLU A 373 -7.89 -2.94 -10.10
N THR A 374 -7.08 -1.91 -9.86
CA THR A 374 -5.64 -2.06 -9.61
C THR A 374 -5.36 -2.97 -8.41
N ARG A 375 -6.17 -2.87 -7.35
CA ARG A 375 -6.05 -3.75 -6.18
C ARG A 375 -6.43 -5.18 -6.47
N LEU A 376 -7.52 -5.41 -7.21
CA LEU A 376 -7.92 -6.76 -7.59
C LEU A 376 -6.88 -7.39 -8.53
N ASP A 377 -6.36 -6.62 -9.49
CA ASP A 377 -5.27 -7.05 -10.37
C ASP A 377 -4.03 -7.43 -9.55
N ASN A 378 -3.68 -6.67 -8.50
CA ASN A 378 -2.57 -7.04 -7.62
C ASN A 378 -2.77 -8.38 -6.90
N VAL A 379 -4.01 -8.76 -6.58
CA VAL A 379 -4.32 -10.10 -6.02
C VAL A 379 -4.07 -11.16 -7.07
N TRP A 380 -4.58 -10.97 -8.29
CA TRP A 380 -4.32 -11.87 -9.42
C TRP A 380 -2.82 -12.10 -9.62
N SER A 381 -2.11 -11.00 -9.71
CA SER A 381 -0.68 -10.93 -9.91
C SER A 381 0.13 -11.59 -8.77
N LEU A 382 -0.39 -11.63 -7.53
CA LEU A 382 0.18 -12.41 -6.43
C LEU A 382 -0.05 -13.91 -6.62
N THR A 383 -1.25 -14.31 -7.06
CA THR A 383 -1.52 -15.74 -7.33
C THR A 383 -0.71 -16.29 -8.50
N GLU A 384 -0.19 -15.42 -9.37
CA GLU A 384 0.62 -15.71 -10.56
C GLU A 384 2.11 -15.91 -10.34
N LEU A 385 2.60 -15.89 -9.09
CA LEU A 385 3.99 -16.25 -8.85
C LEU A 385 4.23 -17.73 -9.24
N ASP A 386 5.23 -17.96 -10.10
CA ASP A 386 5.54 -19.28 -10.67
C ASP A 386 5.71 -20.35 -9.58
N ILE A 387 6.38 -19.99 -8.49
CA ILE A 387 6.61 -20.85 -7.33
C ILE A 387 5.34 -21.47 -6.75
N PHE A 388 4.20 -20.77 -6.77
CA PHE A 388 2.96 -21.35 -6.24
C PHE A 388 2.36 -22.42 -7.16
N THR A 389 2.56 -22.26 -8.47
CA THR A 389 2.14 -23.27 -9.44
C THR A 389 3.05 -24.49 -9.35
N GLU A 390 4.36 -24.27 -9.18
CA GLU A 390 5.37 -25.34 -9.08
C GLU A 390 5.24 -26.16 -7.78
N LEU A 391 4.89 -25.50 -6.69
CA LEU A 391 4.61 -26.16 -5.41
C LEU A 391 3.22 -26.78 -5.32
N GLU A 392 2.42 -26.69 -6.40
CA GLU A 392 1.06 -27.23 -6.49
C GLU A 392 0.15 -26.72 -5.37
N TYR A 393 0.21 -25.42 -5.04
CA TYR A 393 -0.58 -24.83 -3.97
C TYR A 393 -2.07 -24.81 -4.30
N GLU A 394 -2.84 -25.62 -3.58
CA GLU A 394 -4.29 -25.74 -3.75
C GLU A 394 -5.05 -24.45 -3.44
N SER A 395 -4.53 -23.60 -2.53
CA SER A 395 -5.16 -22.30 -2.23
C SER A 395 -5.21 -21.38 -3.45
N VAL A 396 -4.16 -21.38 -4.27
CA VAL A 396 -4.10 -20.58 -5.50
C VAL A 396 -5.16 -21.04 -6.48
N SER A 397 -5.27 -22.35 -6.72
CA SER A 397 -6.28 -22.92 -7.61
C SER A 397 -7.70 -22.52 -7.19
N ALA A 398 -8.03 -22.65 -5.90
CA ALA A 398 -9.35 -22.31 -5.38
C ALA A 398 -9.71 -20.82 -5.55
N TYR A 399 -8.80 -19.89 -5.19
CA TYR A 399 -9.08 -18.46 -5.32
C TYR A 399 -9.08 -17.98 -6.77
N ARG A 400 -8.23 -18.55 -7.63
CA ARG A 400 -8.24 -18.25 -9.07
C ARG A 400 -9.55 -18.66 -9.74
N GLU A 401 -10.12 -19.80 -9.35
CA GLU A 401 -11.44 -20.23 -9.83
C GLU A 401 -12.51 -19.21 -9.45
N ILE A 402 -12.57 -18.79 -8.18
CA ILE A 402 -13.53 -17.78 -7.70
C ILE A 402 -13.40 -16.45 -8.46
N MET A 403 -12.17 -15.96 -8.65
CA MET A 403 -11.94 -14.70 -9.37
C MET A 403 -12.31 -14.83 -10.86
N SER A 404 -11.97 -15.96 -11.50
CA SER A 404 -12.31 -16.22 -12.90
C SER A 404 -13.82 -16.36 -13.13
N GLU A 405 -14.54 -16.99 -12.20
CA GLU A 405 -16.00 -17.10 -12.25
C GLU A 405 -16.65 -15.71 -12.16
N ALA A 406 -16.16 -14.85 -11.27
CA ALA A 406 -16.65 -13.48 -11.14
C ALA A 406 -16.40 -12.64 -12.41
N GLU A 407 -15.22 -12.78 -13.02
CA GLU A 407 -14.91 -12.12 -14.30
C GLU A 407 -15.81 -12.58 -15.45
N ALA A 408 -16.20 -13.85 -15.46
CA ALA A 408 -17.10 -14.41 -16.46
C ALA A 408 -18.57 -14.00 -16.24
N GLU A 409 -18.97 -13.70 -14.99
CA GLU A 409 -20.33 -13.30 -14.64
C GLU A 409 -20.63 -11.83 -15.00
N THR A 410 -19.66 -10.93 -14.83
CA THR A 410 -19.85 -9.50 -15.06
C THR A 410 -18.57 -8.78 -15.49
N ASP A 411 -18.73 -7.71 -16.28
CA ASP A 411 -17.63 -6.81 -16.68
C ASP A 411 -17.51 -5.60 -15.73
N ASP A 412 -18.49 -5.35 -14.84
CA ASP A 412 -18.43 -4.24 -13.88
C ASP A 412 -17.66 -4.64 -12.60
N ILE A 413 -16.64 -3.85 -12.24
CA ILE A 413 -15.77 -4.12 -11.09
C ILE A 413 -16.52 -4.24 -9.76
N LEU A 414 -17.61 -3.47 -9.55
CA LEU A 414 -18.34 -3.46 -8.29
C LEU A 414 -19.12 -4.77 -8.10
N ASP A 415 -19.75 -5.23 -9.18
CA ASP A 415 -20.44 -6.51 -9.24
C ASP A 415 -19.43 -7.67 -9.08
N ARG A 416 -18.25 -7.60 -9.73
CA ARG A 416 -17.18 -8.60 -9.56
C ARG A 416 -16.78 -8.76 -8.10
N ILE A 417 -16.52 -7.64 -7.41
CA ILE A 417 -16.17 -7.64 -5.98
C ILE A 417 -17.29 -8.26 -5.13
N ASP A 418 -18.56 -8.00 -5.45
CA ASP A 418 -19.70 -8.59 -4.74
C ASP A 418 -19.83 -10.10 -4.95
N VAL A 419 -19.61 -10.58 -6.18
CA VAL A 419 -19.60 -12.02 -6.49
C VAL A 419 -18.47 -12.71 -5.72
N ILE A 420 -17.25 -12.17 -5.76
CA ILE A 420 -16.09 -12.73 -5.04
C ILE A 420 -16.35 -12.76 -3.53
N ALA A 421 -16.78 -11.64 -2.94
CA ALA A 421 -17.08 -11.56 -1.51
C ALA A 421 -18.28 -12.44 -1.11
N GLY A 422 -19.23 -12.67 -2.01
CA GLY A 422 -20.34 -13.60 -1.86
C GLY A 422 -19.85 -15.05 -1.78
N SER A 423 -19.00 -15.45 -2.71
CA SER A 423 -18.38 -16.78 -2.78
C SER A 423 -17.54 -17.08 -1.53
N ILE A 424 -16.69 -16.15 -1.11
CA ILE A 424 -15.88 -16.28 0.12
C ILE A 424 -16.79 -16.50 1.35
N ARG A 425 -17.85 -15.69 1.51
CA ARG A 425 -18.81 -15.82 2.63
C ARG A 425 -19.61 -17.13 2.60
N ALA A 426 -19.93 -17.63 1.41
CA ALA A 426 -20.59 -18.93 1.22
C ALA A 426 -19.67 -20.11 1.57
N GLY A 427 -18.38 -19.86 1.76
CA GLY A 427 -17.38 -20.88 2.07
C GLY A 427 -17.00 -21.73 0.86
N THR A 428 -17.25 -21.26 -0.37
CA THR A 428 -16.80 -21.96 -1.58
C THR A 428 -15.27 -21.96 -1.71
N ALA A 429 -14.59 -20.98 -1.11
CA ALA A 429 -13.14 -20.92 -0.98
C ALA A 429 -12.55 -21.85 0.09
N ARG A 430 -13.37 -22.42 0.99
CA ARG A 430 -12.86 -23.26 2.07
C ARG A 430 -12.51 -24.63 1.51
N ILE A 431 -11.20 -24.83 1.28
CA ILE A 431 -10.57 -26.15 1.20
C ILE A 431 -11.11 -26.95 2.40
N GLY A 432 -11.91 -27.99 2.13
CA GLY A 432 -12.72 -28.64 3.15
C GLY A 432 -11.86 -29.21 4.29
N ASP A 433 -12.47 -29.52 5.44
CA ASP A 433 -11.81 -30.14 6.62
C ASP A 433 -11.02 -31.45 6.31
N ASN A 434 -11.07 -31.96 5.08
CA ASN A 434 -10.40 -33.17 4.60
C ASN A 434 -9.30 -32.94 3.54
N GLU A 435 -9.07 -31.72 3.04
CA GLU A 435 -7.95 -31.39 2.15
C GLU A 435 -6.97 -30.49 2.92
N GLN A 436 -5.72 -30.96 3.07
CA GLN A 436 -4.70 -30.30 3.86
C GLN A 436 -3.96 -29.29 2.98
N TYR A 437 -3.83 -28.04 3.43
CA TYR A 437 -2.85 -27.09 2.87
C TYR A 437 -1.51 -27.78 2.68
N VAL A 438 -0.86 -27.51 1.55
CA VAL A 438 0.40 -28.14 1.15
C VAL A 438 1.46 -27.91 2.23
N ASP A 439 1.61 -26.66 2.68
CA ASP A 439 2.43 -26.31 3.83
C ASP A 439 1.93 -25.05 4.58
N SER A 440 2.77 -24.52 5.47
CA SER A 440 2.43 -23.31 6.24
C SER A 440 2.41 -22.03 5.40
N ILE A 441 3.14 -21.99 4.30
CA ILE A 441 3.17 -20.86 3.37
C ILE A 441 1.89 -20.88 2.54
N ASP A 442 1.46 -22.04 2.05
CA ASP A 442 0.17 -22.22 1.35
C ASP A 442 -1.01 -21.74 2.22
N LYS A 443 -1.02 -22.11 3.50
CA LYS A 443 -2.00 -21.58 4.45
C LYS A 443 -1.91 -20.06 4.63
N GLN A 444 -0.70 -19.53 4.80
CA GLN A 444 -0.50 -18.08 4.98
C GLN A 444 -0.95 -17.30 3.74
N LEU A 445 -0.67 -17.81 2.54
CA LEU A 445 -1.12 -17.25 1.28
C LEU A 445 -2.66 -17.24 1.20
N ALA A 446 -3.32 -18.34 1.57
CA ALA A 446 -4.77 -18.42 1.61
C ALA A 446 -5.38 -17.38 2.58
N ASP A 447 -4.81 -17.24 3.77
CA ASP A 447 -5.25 -16.25 4.77
C ASP A 447 -5.06 -14.81 4.26
N ILE A 448 -3.96 -14.53 3.54
CA ILE A 448 -3.67 -13.22 2.93
C ILE A 448 -4.64 -12.90 1.80
N ILE A 449 -4.89 -13.85 0.88
CA ILE A 449 -5.82 -13.65 -0.24
C ILE A 449 -7.25 -13.43 0.28
N ASP A 450 -7.71 -14.25 1.23
CA ASP A 450 -9.02 -14.07 1.88
C ASP A 450 -9.14 -12.67 2.50
N THR A 451 -8.12 -12.27 3.27
CA THR A 451 -8.11 -10.97 3.95
C THR A 451 -8.11 -9.81 2.96
N GLU A 452 -7.28 -9.86 1.91
CA GLU A 452 -7.20 -8.81 0.89
C GLU A 452 -8.51 -8.69 0.10
N LEU A 453 -9.12 -9.79 -0.33
CA LEU A 453 -10.40 -9.76 -1.05
C LEU A 453 -11.53 -9.20 -0.17
N ASN A 454 -11.58 -9.59 1.10
CA ASN A 454 -12.52 -9.00 2.06
C ASN A 454 -12.23 -7.51 2.31
N ARG A 455 -10.97 -7.07 2.31
CA ARG A 455 -10.57 -5.66 2.45
C ARG A 455 -10.92 -4.83 1.22
N ILE A 456 -10.80 -5.39 0.01
CA ILE A 456 -11.26 -4.75 -1.23
C ILE A 456 -12.79 -4.53 -1.16
N ALA A 457 -13.55 -5.52 -0.71
CA ALA A 457 -14.99 -5.38 -0.51
C ALA A 457 -15.34 -4.32 0.54
N HIS A 458 -14.62 -4.29 1.67
CA HIS A 458 -14.80 -3.27 2.72
C HIS A 458 -14.43 -1.87 2.21
N ARG A 459 -13.34 -1.74 1.43
CA ARG A 459 -12.95 -0.48 0.82
C ARG A 459 -14.02 0.05 -0.11
N LYS A 460 -14.61 -0.82 -0.95
CA LYS A 460 -15.73 -0.43 -1.83
C LYS A 460 -16.85 0.25 -1.03
N ASP A 461 -17.25 -0.34 0.09
CA ASP A 461 -18.27 0.21 0.98
C ASP A 461 -17.83 1.55 1.60
N LEU A 462 -16.58 1.67 2.08
CA LEU A 462 -16.05 2.95 2.59
C LEU A 462 -16.03 4.05 1.53
N LEU A 463 -15.68 3.73 0.28
CA LEU A 463 -15.67 4.68 -0.83
C LEU A 463 -17.10 5.14 -1.18
N VAL A 464 -18.08 4.24 -1.20
CA VAL A 464 -19.49 4.60 -1.44
C VAL A 464 -19.98 5.58 -0.38
N ARG A 465 -19.68 5.31 0.90
CA ARG A 465 -20.03 6.20 2.01
C ARG A 465 -19.29 7.53 1.91
N LEU A 466 -18.00 7.51 1.59
CA LEU A 466 -17.19 8.71 1.41
C LEU A 466 -17.77 9.66 0.35
N ARG A 467 -18.20 9.13 -0.79
CA ARG A 467 -18.76 9.93 -1.89
C ARG A 467 -20.17 10.50 -1.62
N SER A 468 -20.81 10.13 -0.50
CA SER A 468 -22.04 10.78 -0.05
C SER A 468 -21.81 12.03 0.81
N ILE A 469 -20.56 12.36 1.17
CA ILE A 469 -20.23 13.50 2.02
C ILE A 469 -20.21 14.79 1.20
N ASP A 470 -21.14 15.72 1.48
CA ASP A 470 -21.21 17.01 0.77
C ASP A 470 -20.04 17.99 1.07
N ASN A 471 -19.30 17.76 2.16
CA ASN A 471 -18.18 18.62 2.55
C ASN A 471 -16.86 18.16 1.89
N ASN A 472 -16.52 18.77 0.75
CA ASN A 472 -15.30 18.49 -0.02
C ASN A 472 -14.00 18.45 0.80
N ARG A 473 -13.90 19.22 1.90
CA ARG A 473 -12.69 19.23 2.75
C ARG A 473 -12.61 17.98 3.62
N VAL A 474 -13.72 17.56 4.20
CA VAL A 474 -13.81 16.34 4.99
C VAL A 474 -13.63 15.13 4.07
N GLU A 475 -14.36 15.10 2.96
CA GLU A 475 -14.24 14.07 1.92
C GLU A 475 -12.79 13.94 1.41
N GLY A 476 -12.16 15.05 1.03
CA GLY A 476 -10.76 15.06 0.57
C GLY A 476 -9.74 14.65 1.64
N THR A 477 -10.08 14.83 2.93
CA THR A 477 -9.23 14.40 4.04
C THR A 477 -9.32 12.89 4.24
N ILE A 478 -10.52 12.32 4.22
CA ILE A 478 -10.72 10.87 4.31
C ILE A 478 -10.18 10.17 3.07
N SER A 479 -10.37 10.73 1.86
CA SER A 479 -9.78 10.23 0.60
C SER A 479 -8.25 10.13 0.70
N TYR A 480 -7.62 11.16 1.28
CA TYR A 480 -6.18 11.15 1.55
C TYR A 480 -5.80 10.06 2.54
N LEU A 481 -6.53 9.91 3.66
CA LEU A 481 -6.28 8.88 4.67
C LEU A 481 -6.42 7.45 4.13
N LEU A 482 -7.38 7.22 3.23
CA LEU A 482 -7.56 5.95 2.53
C LEU A 482 -6.56 5.74 1.37
N ALA A 483 -5.66 6.69 1.11
CA ALA A 483 -4.68 6.66 0.04
C ALA A 483 -5.27 6.46 -1.37
N VAL A 484 -6.46 7.02 -1.64
CA VAL A 484 -7.09 7.00 -2.97
C VAL A 484 -6.48 8.07 -3.88
N GLU A 485 -6.25 9.26 -3.33
CA GLU A 485 -5.70 10.41 -4.05
C GLU A 485 -4.47 10.95 -3.34
N ASP A 486 -3.32 10.92 -4.04
CA ASP A 486 -2.10 11.58 -3.59
C ASP A 486 -1.86 12.85 -4.41
N GLU A 487 -2.53 13.94 -4.01
CA GLU A 487 -2.39 15.24 -4.69
C GLU A 487 -1.01 15.91 -4.49
N GLY A 488 -0.02 15.21 -3.90
CA GLY A 488 1.32 15.75 -3.63
C GLY A 488 1.36 16.89 -2.60
N ILE A 489 0.26 17.08 -1.85
CA ILE A 489 0.15 18.08 -0.79
C ILE A 489 0.73 17.49 0.50
N ASN A 490 1.75 18.15 1.06
CA ASN A 490 2.36 17.75 2.32
C ASN A 490 1.30 17.63 3.45
N PRO A 491 1.33 16.56 4.28
CA PRO A 491 0.38 16.33 5.37
C PRO A 491 0.22 17.55 6.30
N GLY A 492 1.34 18.23 6.59
CA GLY A 492 1.35 19.45 7.41
C GLY A 492 0.55 20.59 6.80
N VAL A 493 0.46 20.69 5.47
CA VAL A 493 -0.36 21.70 4.80
C VAL A 493 -1.85 21.33 4.86
N ARG A 494 -2.19 20.04 4.82
CA ARG A 494 -3.58 19.57 4.95
C ARG A 494 -4.13 19.86 6.35
N ILE A 495 -3.41 19.46 7.40
CA ILE A 495 -3.84 19.72 8.78
C ILE A 495 -3.95 21.22 9.06
N ASN A 496 -2.96 22.04 8.66
CA ASN A 496 -3.04 23.50 8.82
C ASN A 496 -4.25 24.10 8.11
N ARG A 497 -4.66 23.57 6.95
CA ARG A 497 -5.85 24.04 6.22
C ARG A 497 -7.15 23.62 6.88
N LEU A 498 -7.18 22.45 7.53
CA LEU A 498 -8.31 21.98 8.33
C LEU A 498 -8.43 22.80 9.62
N GLU A 499 -7.33 22.96 10.35
CA GLU A 499 -7.25 23.80 11.56
C GLU A 499 -7.65 25.24 11.26
N ALA A 500 -7.13 25.85 10.19
CA ALA A 500 -7.52 27.20 9.81
C ALA A 500 -9.03 27.32 9.49
N LYS A 501 -9.64 26.27 8.93
CA LYS A 501 -11.08 26.26 8.65
C LYS A 501 -11.89 26.04 9.93
N ARG A 502 -11.44 25.15 10.80
CA ARG A 502 -12.00 24.94 12.15
C ARG A 502 -11.98 26.26 12.93
N ASP A 503 -10.84 26.94 12.99
CA ASP A 503 -10.68 28.22 13.68
C ASP A 503 -11.61 29.30 13.09
N GLU A 504 -11.75 29.36 11.76
CA GLU A 504 -12.71 30.28 11.11
C GLU A 504 -14.16 30.02 11.53
N VAL A 505 -14.57 28.73 11.59
CA VAL A 505 -15.92 28.33 11.98
C VAL A 505 -16.15 28.56 13.48
N VAL A 506 -15.15 28.27 14.32
CA VAL A 506 -15.17 28.58 15.77
C VAL A 506 -15.30 30.09 16.00
N ASP A 507 -14.50 30.90 15.31
CA ASP A 507 -14.59 32.38 15.37
C ASP A 507 -15.96 32.89 14.89
N ARG A 508 -16.59 32.19 13.93
CA ARG A 508 -17.96 32.52 13.49
C ARG A 508 -18.98 32.15 14.56
N ARG A 509 -18.90 30.96 15.15
CA ARG A 509 -19.76 30.50 16.23
C ARG A 509 -19.68 31.45 17.43
N ASP A 510 -18.48 31.79 17.87
CA ASP A 510 -18.27 32.66 19.04
C ASP A 510 -18.81 34.08 18.80
N ARG A 511 -18.70 34.60 17.57
CA ARG A 511 -19.33 35.86 17.17
C ARG A 511 -20.86 35.77 17.18
N LEU A 512 -21.44 34.74 16.57
CA LEU A 512 -22.90 34.52 16.56
C LEU A 512 -23.45 34.38 17.98
N GLN A 513 -22.75 33.65 18.84
CA GLN A 513 -23.10 33.51 20.26
C GLN A 513 -23.07 34.87 20.98
N SER A 514 -22.02 35.67 20.77
CA SER A 514 -21.92 37.00 21.36
C SER A 514 -23.02 37.94 20.87
N GLU A 515 -23.36 37.89 19.57
CA GLU A 515 -24.46 38.65 18.98
C GLU A 515 -25.82 38.20 19.52
N LEU A 516 -26.02 36.89 19.71
CA LEU A 516 -27.24 36.33 20.31
C LEU A 516 -27.39 36.81 21.76
N GLU A 517 -26.33 36.75 22.57
CA GLU A 517 -26.32 37.27 23.95
C GLU A 517 -26.64 38.77 24.01
N GLU A 518 -26.14 39.57 23.07
CA GLU A 518 -26.45 41.00 22.97
C GLU A 518 -27.93 41.24 22.61
N VAL A 519 -28.47 40.49 21.64
CA VAL A 519 -29.87 40.57 21.21
C VAL A 519 -30.82 40.12 22.32
N GLU A 520 -30.48 39.06 23.05
CA GLU A 520 -31.23 38.62 24.23
C GLU A 520 -31.25 39.68 25.33
N ALA A 521 -30.11 40.32 25.61
CA ALA A 521 -30.03 41.42 26.58
C ALA A 521 -30.80 42.67 26.13
N GLU A 522 -30.81 42.98 24.83
CA GLU A 522 -31.64 44.04 24.25
C GLU A 522 -33.13 43.72 24.42
N LEU A 523 -33.55 42.49 24.09
CA LEU A 523 -34.93 42.03 24.25
C LEU A 523 -35.40 42.14 25.71
N ASP A 524 -34.54 41.73 26.64
CA ASP A 524 -34.76 41.83 28.09
C ASP A 524 -34.93 43.28 28.54
N THR A 525 -34.08 44.18 28.04
CA THR A 525 -34.16 45.62 28.32
C THR A 525 -35.46 46.20 27.79
N ARG A 526 -35.81 45.91 26.53
CA ARG A 526 -37.06 46.39 25.93
C ARG A 526 -38.30 45.87 26.66
N LYS A 527 -38.32 44.60 27.06
CA LYS A 527 -39.43 44.03 27.85
C LYS A 527 -39.59 44.72 29.21
N ARG A 528 -38.48 45.07 29.88
CA ARG A 528 -38.52 45.87 31.13
C ARG A 528 -39.03 47.29 30.88
N GLU A 529 -38.54 47.96 29.85
CA GLU A 529 -38.99 49.32 29.48
C GLU A 529 -40.49 49.34 29.12
N GLN A 530 -40.98 48.32 28.41
CA GLN A 530 -42.40 48.15 28.13
C GLN A 530 -43.20 47.99 29.42
N GLN A 531 -42.80 47.10 30.32
CA GLN A 531 -43.51 46.87 31.58
C GLN A 531 -43.50 48.13 32.47
N ASP A 532 -42.36 48.82 32.57
CA ASP A 532 -42.24 50.07 33.32
C ASP A 532 -43.14 51.17 32.73
N GLU A 533 -43.33 51.21 31.41
CA GLU A 533 -44.25 52.14 30.74
C GLU A 533 -45.72 51.77 30.96
N VAL A 534 -46.08 50.48 30.89
CA VAL A 534 -47.42 49.98 31.26
C VAL A 534 -47.74 50.41 32.69
N ASP A 535 -46.87 50.10 33.64
CA ASP A 535 -47.06 50.40 35.06
C ASP A 535 -47.21 51.91 35.30
N ARG A 536 -46.44 52.73 34.57
CA ARG A 536 -46.50 54.20 34.68
C ARG A 536 -47.82 54.76 34.13
N ARG A 537 -48.29 54.28 32.97
CA ARG A 537 -49.57 54.70 32.37
C ARG A 537 -50.76 54.24 33.21
N VAL A 538 -50.73 53.01 33.71
CA VAL A 538 -51.76 52.48 34.63
C VAL A 538 -51.79 53.27 35.93
N ALA A 539 -50.64 53.57 36.55
CA ALA A 539 -50.57 54.40 37.75
C ALA A 539 -51.10 55.82 37.51
N THR A 540 -50.79 56.41 36.36
CA THR A 540 -51.23 57.76 35.98
C THR A 540 -52.75 57.82 35.82
N TRP A 541 -53.31 56.86 35.08
CA TRP A 541 -54.76 56.70 34.93
C TRP A 541 -55.44 56.44 36.28
N LYS A 542 -54.90 55.52 37.09
CA LYS A 542 -55.44 55.19 38.41
C LYS A 542 -55.53 56.42 39.30
N ASN A 543 -54.46 57.21 39.38
CA ASN A 543 -54.44 58.45 40.18
C ASN A 543 -55.47 59.48 39.71
N ALA A 544 -55.78 59.54 38.41
CA ALA A 544 -56.74 60.48 37.85
C ALA A 544 -58.20 60.00 38.02
N VAL A 545 -58.44 58.69 37.90
CA VAL A 545 -59.79 58.10 37.83
C VAL A 545 -60.30 57.60 39.18
N GLU A 546 -59.43 57.15 40.09
CA GLU A 546 -59.83 56.63 41.42
C GLU A 546 -60.66 57.63 42.24
N PRO A 547 -60.29 58.92 42.34
CA PRO A 547 -61.11 59.92 43.05
C PRO A 547 -62.48 60.10 42.41
N LEU A 548 -62.54 60.18 41.07
CA LEU A 548 -63.78 60.37 40.31
C LEU A 548 -64.71 59.15 40.43
N TYR A 549 -64.16 57.93 40.42
CA TYR A 549 -64.92 56.70 40.62
C TYR A 549 -65.51 56.62 42.03
N ARG A 550 -64.77 57.08 43.05
CA ARG A 550 -65.28 57.15 44.43
C ARG A 550 -66.45 58.12 44.55
N GLU A 551 -66.29 59.33 44.03
CA GLU A 551 -67.36 60.34 43.99
C GLU A 551 -68.59 59.85 43.20
N TYR A 552 -68.39 59.20 42.06
CA TYR A 552 -69.46 58.58 41.27
C TYR A 552 -70.24 57.53 42.07
N THR A 553 -69.54 56.65 42.80
CA THR A 553 -70.16 55.61 43.63
C THR A 553 -70.90 56.21 44.83
N GLU A 554 -70.33 57.25 45.46
CA GLU A 554 -70.96 57.98 46.57
C GLU A 554 -72.28 58.62 46.10
N CYS A 555 -72.28 59.34 44.97
CA CYS A 555 -73.48 59.89 44.34
C CYS A 555 -74.55 58.83 44.05
N GLN A 556 -74.15 57.67 43.53
CA GLN A 556 -75.07 56.59 43.15
C GLN A 556 -75.75 55.96 44.38
N SER A 557 -75.10 56.01 45.54
CA SER A 557 -75.57 55.39 46.79
C SER A 557 -76.45 56.29 47.66
N MET A 558 -76.65 57.56 47.30
CA MET A 558 -77.41 58.52 48.10
C MET A 558 -78.91 58.20 48.14
N ALA A 559 -79.50 58.26 49.34
CA ALA A 559 -80.94 58.04 49.58
C ALA A 559 -81.78 59.31 49.29
N VAL A 560 -81.61 59.87 48.09
CA VAL A 560 -82.21 61.16 47.67
C VAL A 560 -83.73 61.19 47.83
N ASP A 561 -84.43 60.08 47.56
CA ASP A 561 -85.88 59.99 47.67
C ASP A 561 -86.39 60.09 49.13
N GLU A 562 -85.62 59.63 50.13
CA GLU A 562 -85.97 59.75 51.56
C GLU A 562 -85.85 61.19 52.05
N LEU A 563 -84.70 61.83 51.78
CA LEU A 563 -84.40 63.21 52.19
C LEU A 563 -85.43 64.22 51.65
N ILE A 564 -85.83 64.01 50.39
CA ILE A 564 -86.87 64.78 49.72
C ILE A 564 -88.25 64.61 50.38
N GLY A 565 -88.57 63.39 50.82
CA GLY A 565 -89.83 63.08 51.48
C GLY A 565 -89.99 63.84 52.79
N ASP A 566 -88.92 63.94 53.57
CA ASP A 566 -88.89 64.62 54.86
C ASP A 566 -89.06 66.14 54.73
N LEU A 567 -88.39 66.76 53.75
CA LEU A 567 -88.54 68.19 53.47
C LEU A 567 -89.98 68.58 53.10
N ARG A 568 -90.63 67.78 52.24
CA ARG A 568 -92.01 68.02 51.83
C ARG A 568 -92.99 67.92 53.01
N ASN A 569 -92.83 66.89 53.83
CA ASN A 569 -93.64 66.69 55.04
C ASN A 569 -93.48 67.86 56.03
N GLY A 570 -92.27 68.39 56.17
CA GLY A 570 -91.98 69.58 56.96
C GLY A 570 -92.76 70.80 56.46
N LEU A 571 -92.69 71.09 55.15
CA LEU A 571 -93.34 72.26 54.54
C LEU A 571 -94.87 72.21 54.66
N GLU A 572 -95.49 71.06 54.43
CA GLU A 572 -96.95 70.89 54.57
C GLU A 572 -97.42 71.09 56.01
N SER A 573 -96.64 70.60 56.98
CA SER A 573 -96.93 70.76 58.40
C SER A 573 -96.86 72.24 58.82
N PHE A 574 -95.84 72.96 58.35
CA PHE A 574 -95.70 74.40 58.60
C PHE A 574 -96.84 75.21 57.97
N ALA A 575 -97.16 74.97 56.70
CA ALA A 575 -98.25 75.66 56.00
C ALA A 575 -99.60 75.48 56.72
N ARG A 576 -99.93 74.27 57.15
CA ARG A 576 -101.16 73.98 57.92
C ARG A 576 -101.20 74.70 59.26
N ALA A 577 -100.06 74.80 59.95
CA ALA A 577 -100.00 75.50 61.23
C ALA A 577 -100.22 77.02 61.06
N VAL A 578 -99.64 77.64 60.02
CA VAL A 578 -99.87 79.05 59.69
C VAL A 578 -101.30 79.31 59.20
N GLU A 579 -101.88 78.39 58.41
CA GLU A 579 -103.26 78.52 57.91
C GLU A 579 -104.28 78.56 59.05
N ASN A 580 -104.10 77.73 60.07
CA ASN A 580 -105.04 77.58 61.20
C ASN A 580 -104.90 78.66 62.30
N ALA A 581 -103.89 79.52 62.24
CA ALA A 581 -103.74 80.60 63.22
C ALA A 581 -104.88 81.64 63.09
N GLU A 582 -105.52 81.97 64.22
CA GLU A 582 -106.69 82.87 64.28
C GLU A 582 -106.32 84.32 64.64
N ASP A 583 -105.14 84.53 65.21
CA ASP A 583 -104.62 85.85 65.60
C ASP A 583 -103.12 86.05 65.25
N PRO A 584 -102.64 87.30 65.18
CA PRO A 584 -101.24 87.62 64.87
C PRO A 584 -100.20 86.97 65.78
N ASP A 585 -100.50 86.73 67.06
CA ASP A 585 -99.55 86.18 68.03
C ASP A 585 -99.41 84.66 67.86
N GLN A 586 -100.51 83.99 67.47
CA GLN A 586 -100.49 82.57 67.10
C GLN A 586 -99.68 82.29 65.83
N VAL A 587 -99.61 83.25 64.89
CA VAL A 587 -98.78 83.11 63.68
C VAL A 587 -97.28 83.16 64.02
N GLU A 588 -96.88 84.05 64.94
CA GLU A 588 -95.48 84.14 65.41
C GLU A 588 -95.05 82.93 66.24
N ALA A 589 -95.99 82.20 66.85
CA ALA A 589 -95.72 81.01 67.64
C ALA A 589 -95.61 79.71 66.80
N VAL A 590 -95.80 79.77 65.47
CA VAL A 590 -95.67 78.59 64.59
C VAL A 590 -94.21 78.17 64.47
N ASN A 591 -93.92 76.90 64.76
CA ASN A 591 -92.57 76.35 64.71
C ASN A 591 -92.18 75.88 63.30
N ASP A 592 -91.04 76.34 62.78
CA ASP A 592 -90.45 75.96 61.48
C ASP A 592 -89.29 74.95 61.59
N SER A 593 -88.98 74.45 62.79
CA SER A 593 -87.79 73.62 63.05
C SER A 593 -87.72 72.35 62.19
N THR A 594 -88.85 71.70 61.91
CA THR A 594 -88.89 70.48 61.09
C THR A 594 -88.48 70.72 59.65
N VAL A 595 -88.79 71.89 59.09
CA VAL A 595 -88.36 72.26 57.72
C VAL A 595 -86.86 72.53 57.69
N ARG A 596 -86.33 73.19 58.73
CA ARG A 596 -84.90 73.50 58.82
C ARG A 596 -84.04 72.26 58.98
N THR A 597 -84.44 71.30 59.83
CA THR A 597 -83.70 70.04 59.97
C THR A 597 -83.65 69.26 58.66
N ALA A 598 -84.78 69.15 57.94
CA ALA A 598 -84.78 68.47 56.64
C ALA A 598 -83.93 69.18 55.58
N LEU A 599 -83.80 70.52 55.65
CA LEU A 599 -82.89 71.27 54.79
C LEU A 599 -81.43 71.06 55.16
N ASP A 600 -81.09 71.08 56.43
CA ASP A 600 -79.72 70.82 56.92
C ASP A 600 -79.27 69.40 56.54
N ASP A 601 -80.15 68.41 56.63
CA ASP A 601 -79.85 67.03 56.25
C ASP A 601 -79.62 66.88 54.74
N ILE A 602 -80.43 67.56 53.90
CA ILE A 602 -80.18 67.63 52.44
C ILE A 602 -78.85 68.31 52.14
N SER A 603 -78.58 69.45 52.79
CA SER A 603 -77.35 70.24 52.62
C SER A 603 -76.11 69.42 52.91
N ASN A 604 -76.08 68.73 54.07
CA ASN A 604 -74.93 67.93 54.48
C ASN A 604 -74.66 66.75 53.53
N GLU A 605 -75.71 66.05 53.08
CA GLU A 605 -75.53 64.89 52.21
C GLU A 605 -75.12 65.31 50.79
N PHE A 606 -75.68 66.42 50.28
CA PHE A 606 -75.34 66.97 48.96
C PHE A 606 -73.96 67.66 48.96
N ASP A 607 -73.56 68.34 50.04
CA ASP A 607 -72.21 68.89 50.21
C ASP A 607 -71.14 67.79 50.23
N THR A 608 -71.47 66.61 50.76
CA THR A 608 -70.55 65.46 50.79
C THR A 608 -70.12 65.02 49.38
N VAL A 609 -71.00 65.22 48.39
CA VAL A 609 -70.73 64.96 46.97
C VAL A 609 -70.50 66.24 46.15
N GLY A 610 -70.32 67.39 46.83
CA GLY A 610 -69.97 68.67 46.20
C GLY A 610 -71.12 69.39 45.49
N VAL A 611 -72.37 69.06 45.80
CA VAL A 611 -73.55 69.69 45.19
C VAL A 611 -74.07 70.85 46.04
N ASP A 612 -74.06 72.05 45.45
CA ASP A 612 -74.50 73.28 46.12
C ASP A 612 -76.04 73.40 46.18
N THR A 613 -76.61 73.33 47.39
CA THR A 613 -78.05 73.50 47.66
C THR A 613 -78.42 74.89 48.20
N THR A 614 -77.46 75.82 48.30
CA THR A 614 -77.61 77.12 48.97
C THR A 614 -78.78 77.95 48.42
N ASP A 615 -79.00 77.91 47.11
CA ASP A 615 -80.08 78.66 46.46
C ASP A 615 -81.47 78.11 46.79
N ILE A 616 -81.60 76.78 46.95
CA ILE A 616 -82.85 76.10 47.33
C ILE A 616 -83.18 76.41 48.80
N GLU A 617 -82.19 76.32 49.69
CA GLU A 617 -82.33 76.66 51.11
C GLU A 617 -82.76 78.10 51.33
N ARG A 618 -82.13 79.05 50.63
CA ARG A 618 -82.46 80.47 50.71
C ARG A 618 -83.91 80.74 50.28
N ARG A 619 -84.36 80.10 49.19
CA ARG A 619 -85.73 80.23 48.67
C ARG A 619 -86.77 79.72 49.67
N ILE A 620 -86.55 78.55 50.27
CA ILE A 620 -87.47 77.96 51.25
C ILE A 620 -87.52 78.79 52.53
N ASN A 621 -86.37 79.18 53.08
CA ASN A 621 -86.31 79.99 54.30
C ASN A 621 -86.99 81.36 54.15
N SER A 622 -86.81 82.04 53.01
CA SER A 622 -87.52 83.29 52.72
C SER A 622 -89.05 83.07 52.67
N SER A 623 -89.47 81.96 52.06
CA SER A 623 -90.90 81.66 51.87
C SER A 623 -91.61 81.35 53.18
N LEU A 624 -90.95 80.70 54.14
CA LEU A 624 -91.51 80.46 55.49
C LEU A 624 -91.83 81.79 56.20
N ALA A 625 -90.89 82.73 56.19
CA ALA A 625 -91.04 84.04 56.80
C ALA A 625 -92.11 84.88 56.07
N ASP A 626 -92.11 84.85 54.74
CA ASP A 626 -93.07 85.59 53.93
C ASP A 626 -94.51 85.08 54.12
N LEU A 627 -94.69 83.78 54.35
CA LEU A 627 -95.98 83.15 54.59
C LEU A 627 -96.57 83.57 55.95
N ALA A 628 -95.76 83.56 57.00
CA ALA A 628 -96.15 84.04 58.31
C ALA A 628 -96.53 85.54 58.28
N ASP A 629 -95.70 86.37 57.66
CA ASP A 629 -95.97 87.82 57.48
C ASP A 629 -97.27 88.08 56.70
N ALA A 630 -97.53 87.29 55.66
CA ALA A 630 -98.73 87.39 54.85
C ALA A 630 -99.98 87.07 55.67
N LYS A 631 -99.97 85.96 56.43
CA LYS A 631 -101.10 85.57 57.31
C LYS A 631 -101.35 86.63 58.39
N LYS A 632 -100.30 87.17 59.02
CA LYS A 632 -100.42 88.25 60.01
C LYS A 632 -101.11 89.48 59.42
N SER A 633 -100.66 89.91 58.24
CA SER A 633 -101.24 91.05 57.52
C SER A 633 -102.71 90.80 57.12
N PHE A 634 -103.08 89.56 56.79
CA PHE A 634 -104.46 89.17 56.49
C PHE A 634 -105.39 89.27 57.72
N LEU A 635 -104.93 88.82 58.89
CA LEU A 635 -105.69 88.87 60.13
C LEU A 635 -105.90 90.32 60.60
N THR A 636 -104.86 91.17 60.54
CA THR A 636 -104.96 92.60 60.89
C THR A 636 -105.92 93.37 59.96
N MET A 637 -106.01 92.99 58.68
CA MET A 637 -106.93 93.63 57.73
C MET A 637 -108.41 93.39 58.07
N ASN A 638 -108.78 92.29 58.74
CA ASN A 638 -110.17 91.83 58.89
C ASN A 638 -110.84 92.08 60.28
N GLN A 639 -110.28 92.90 61.18
CA GLN A 639 -110.90 93.22 62.50
C GLN A 639 -112.13 94.19 62.40
N GLU A 640 -113.26 93.95 63.11
CA GLU A 640 -114.49 94.79 63.10
C GLU A 640 -114.55 95.87 64.23
N GLU A 641 -115.22 97.02 64.00
CA GLU A 641 -115.38 98.15 64.94
C GLU A 641 -116.39 97.90 66.08
N GLY A 642 -116.01 98.22 67.33
CA GLY A 642 -116.89 98.19 68.52
C GLY A 642 -117.28 99.58 69.04
N THR A 643 -118.58 99.80 69.23
CA THR A 643 -119.33 101.01 69.64
C THR A 643 -118.92 101.68 70.98
N ILE A 644 -118.53 102.97 70.95
CA ILE A 644 -118.59 104.08 71.96
C ILE A 644 -117.52 105.11 71.50
N GLU A 645 -117.79 106.38 71.11
CA GLU A 645 -118.31 107.49 71.93
C GLU A 645 -119.09 108.51 71.05
N SER A 646 -120.40 108.65 71.24
CA SER A 646 -121.25 109.51 70.40
C SER A 646 -121.16 111.02 70.70
N ILE A 647 -120.12 111.52 71.38
CA ILE A 647 -119.93 112.96 71.59
C ILE A 647 -118.43 113.27 71.67
N LEU A 648 -117.79 113.54 70.52
CA LEU A 648 -116.72 114.52 70.25
C LEU A 648 -116.11 114.23 68.85
N PRO A 649 -115.72 115.24 68.05
CA PRO A 649 -115.03 115.02 66.78
C PRO A 649 -113.52 114.96 67.02
N TRP A 650 -112.80 113.94 66.53
CA TRP A 650 -111.41 113.91 65.98
C TRP A 650 -111.11 112.51 65.41
N ASP A 651 -110.31 112.42 64.34
CA ASP A 651 -109.87 111.18 63.66
C ASP A 651 -108.95 110.31 64.56
N SER A 652 -109.11 108.97 64.50
CA SER A 652 -108.30 108.00 65.26
C SER A 652 -107.50 107.03 64.35
N SER A 653 -106.44 106.46 64.93
CA SER A 653 -105.31 105.75 64.31
C SER A 653 -105.57 104.35 63.70
N SER A 654 -106.81 103.88 63.61
CA SER A 654 -107.13 102.51 63.19
C SER A 654 -107.21 102.30 61.67
N GLU A 655 -107.46 103.37 60.89
CA GLU A 655 -107.64 103.28 59.44
C GLU A 655 -106.29 103.23 58.68
N GLU A 656 -105.24 103.79 59.27
CA GLU A 656 -103.88 103.82 58.68
C GLU A 656 -103.18 102.45 58.76
N GLU A 657 -103.42 101.68 59.82
CA GLU A 657 -102.87 100.33 60.01
C GLU A 657 -103.48 99.30 59.04
N ARG A 658 -104.79 99.35 58.79
CA ARG A 658 -105.44 98.45 57.81
C ARG A 658 -104.95 98.66 56.38
N LYS A 659 -104.73 99.92 55.96
CA LYS A 659 -104.18 100.23 54.63
C LYS A 659 -102.74 99.74 54.47
N LYS A 660 -101.91 99.82 55.52
CA LYS A 660 -100.56 99.23 55.53
C LYS A 660 -100.61 97.70 55.44
N ALA A 661 -101.51 97.06 56.20
CA ALA A 661 -101.69 95.61 56.19
C ALA A 661 -102.15 95.08 54.82
N GLU A 662 -103.11 95.75 54.16
CA GLU A 662 -103.58 95.35 52.82
C GLU A 662 -102.46 95.43 51.76
N LYS A 663 -101.64 96.49 51.81
CA LYS A 663 -100.49 96.63 50.90
C LYS A 663 -99.43 95.56 51.17
N ASN A 664 -99.17 95.23 52.45
CA ASN A 664 -98.17 94.24 52.82
C ASN A 664 -98.60 92.82 52.44
N TYR A 665 -99.87 92.46 52.66
CA TYR A 665 -100.45 91.18 52.25
C TYR A 665 -100.33 90.96 50.74
N ARG A 666 -100.69 91.95 49.91
CA ARG A 666 -100.56 91.85 48.45
C ARG A 666 -99.11 91.66 48.00
N ARG A 667 -98.17 92.40 48.61
CA ARG A 667 -96.74 92.26 48.31
C ARG A 667 -96.21 90.88 48.67
N LYS A 668 -96.46 90.41 49.90
CA LYS A 668 -95.98 89.11 50.39
C LYS A 668 -96.59 87.95 49.62
N ARG A 669 -97.88 88.06 49.22
CA ARG A 669 -98.51 87.07 48.33
C ARG A 669 -97.78 86.94 46.99
N SER A 670 -97.42 88.05 46.34
CA SER A 670 -96.67 88.00 45.09
C SER A 670 -95.27 87.40 45.27
N GLN A 671 -94.60 87.67 46.40
CA GLN A 671 -93.28 87.09 46.70
C GLN A 671 -93.36 85.57 46.94
N LEU A 672 -94.41 85.09 47.59
CA LEU A 672 -94.66 83.65 47.79
C LEU A 672 -94.96 82.93 46.47
N ASP A 673 -95.79 83.54 45.61
CA ASP A 673 -96.10 82.99 44.28
C ASP A 673 -94.82 82.93 43.38
N GLU A 674 -93.87 83.86 43.54
CA GLU A 674 -92.59 83.88 42.79
C GLU A 674 -91.55 82.90 43.34
N ALA A 675 -91.56 82.62 44.65
CA ALA A 675 -90.66 81.65 45.24
C ALA A 675 -91.05 80.19 44.93
N GLU A 676 -92.31 79.96 44.52
CA GLU A 676 -92.90 78.67 44.15
C GLU A 676 -92.89 77.61 45.28
N VAL A 677 -92.67 78.02 46.53
CA VAL A 677 -92.68 77.12 47.71
C VAL A 677 -94.09 76.99 48.29
N PHE A 678 -94.80 78.11 48.44
CA PHE A 678 -96.18 78.16 48.95
C PHE A 678 -97.06 79.03 48.06
N LYS A 679 -98.32 78.65 47.89
CA LYS A 679 -99.34 79.42 47.18
C LYS A 679 -100.50 79.75 48.09
N MET A 680 -100.90 81.01 48.09
CA MET A 680 -101.90 81.52 49.02
C MET A 680 -103.16 82.00 48.29
N SER A 681 -104.33 81.50 48.70
CA SER A 681 -105.63 81.82 48.11
C SER A 681 -106.63 82.32 49.17
N ARG A 682 -107.55 83.22 48.77
CA ARG A 682 -108.57 83.80 49.66
C ARG A 682 -109.95 83.29 49.28
N ALA A 683 -110.69 82.75 50.26
CA ALA A 683 -112.09 82.36 50.14
C ALA A 683 -112.93 83.13 51.18
N GLY A 684 -113.39 84.33 50.82
CA GLY A 684 -114.17 85.19 51.73
C GLY A 684 -113.36 85.69 52.93
N SER A 685 -113.77 85.29 54.14
CA SER A 685 -113.08 85.59 55.40
C SER A 685 -111.93 84.62 55.74
N ASN A 686 -111.77 83.53 54.98
CA ASN A 686 -110.76 82.51 55.24
C ASN A 686 -109.62 82.54 54.20
N LEU A 687 -108.45 82.09 54.63
CA LEU A 687 -107.23 81.97 53.83
C LEU A 687 -106.89 80.48 53.68
N SER A 688 -106.46 80.04 52.49
CA SER A 688 -105.95 78.69 52.26
C SER A 688 -104.54 78.72 51.69
N ILE A 689 -103.67 77.82 52.18
CA ILE A 689 -102.25 77.73 51.83
C ILE A 689 -101.96 76.34 51.24
N GLU A 690 -101.36 76.30 50.05
CA GLU A 690 -100.95 75.07 49.36
C GLU A 690 -99.43 75.05 49.16
N VAL A 691 -98.76 73.92 49.40
CA VAL A 691 -97.31 73.76 49.15
C VAL A 691 -97.10 73.46 47.67
N GLN A 692 -96.24 74.21 46.98
CA GLN A 692 -95.95 74.06 45.55
C GLN A 692 -94.52 73.60 45.24
N PHE A 693 -93.68 73.38 46.24
CA PHE A 693 -92.27 73.02 46.06
C PHE A 693 -92.08 71.75 45.20
N SER A 694 -91.31 71.88 44.11
CA SER A 694 -91.03 70.80 43.16
C SER A 694 -89.82 69.96 43.57
N VAL A 695 -90.04 68.66 43.66
CA VAL A 695 -89.05 67.64 44.05
C VAL A 695 -88.06 67.31 42.92
N THR A 696 -88.43 67.58 41.67
CA THR A 696 -87.66 67.17 40.48
C THR A 696 -86.34 67.94 40.34
N GLU A 697 -86.23 69.14 40.92
CA GLU A 697 -85.03 69.98 40.86
C GLU A 697 -83.84 69.33 41.59
N LEU A 698 -84.06 68.74 42.78
CA LEU A 698 -83.00 68.06 43.55
C LEU A 698 -82.55 66.75 42.91
N LYS A 699 -83.46 66.00 42.29
CA LYS A 699 -83.14 64.73 41.62
C LYS A 699 -82.30 64.95 40.36
N HIS A 700 -82.62 65.97 39.57
CA HIS A 700 -81.85 66.31 38.37
C HIS A 700 -80.44 66.82 38.68
N LEU A 701 -80.19 67.40 39.86
CA LEU A 701 -78.84 67.80 40.26
C LEU A 701 -77.93 66.58 40.44
N ILE A 702 -78.39 65.54 41.13
CA ILE A 702 -77.62 64.30 41.33
C ILE A 702 -77.47 63.49 40.04
N GLU A 703 -78.53 63.37 39.24
CA GLU A 703 -78.45 62.70 37.93
C GLU A 703 -77.42 63.40 37.02
N ARG A 704 -77.36 64.73 37.05
CA ARG A 704 -76.36 65.50 36.28
C ARG A 704 -74.94 65.26 36.78
N GLU A 705 -74.70 65.25 38.09
CA GLU A 705 -73.35 64.97 38.63
C GLU A 705 -72.89 63.53 38.35
N LEU A 706 -73.81 62.56 38.37
CA LEU A 706 -73.50 61.18 37.97
C LEU A 706 -73.07 61.10 36.50
N ASP A 707 -73.82 61.73 35.60
CA ASP A 707 -73.47 61.81 34.18
C ASP A 707 -72.15 62.55 33.96
N GLU A 708 -71.92 63.67 34.67
CA GLU A 708 -70.69 64.47 34.56
C GLU A 708 -69.46 63.67 35.01
N ARG A 709 -69.52 62.95 36.14
CA ARG A 709 -68.42 62.11 36.63
C ARG A 709 -68.20 60.89 35.75
N GLN A 710 -69.25 60.26 35.23
CA GLN A 710 -69.13 59.17 34.25
C GLN A 710 -68.42 59.65 32.97
N GLN A 711 -68.85 60.78 32.40
CA GLN A 711 -68.23 61.34 31.21
C GLN A 711 -66.78 61.79 31.47
N GLU A 712 -66.47 62.27 32.69
CA GLU A 712 -65.11 62.63 33.05
C GLU A 712 -64.21 61.39 33.15
N ILE A 713 -64.65 60.31 33.79
CA ILE A 713 -63.93 59.02 33.84
C ILE A 713 -63.64 58.49 32.42
N LEU A 714 -64.65 58.49 31.54
CA LEU A 714 -64.49 58.04 30.16
C LEU A 714 -63.59 58.98 29.35
N SER A 715 -63.69 60.29 29.56
CA SER A 715 -62.81 61.26 28.89
C SER A 715 -61.36 61.11 29.31
N ARG A 716 -61.08 60.84 30.60
CA ARG A 716 -59.72 60.60 31.11
C ARG A 716 -59.15 59.29 30.56
N THR A 717 -60.01 58.28 30.44
CA THR A 717 -59.64 57.01 29.82
C THR A 717 -59.34 57.17 28.33
N ARG A 718 -60.17 57.94 27.61
CA ARG A 718 -59.97 58.28 26.17
C ARG A 718 -58.74 59.15 25.92
N SER A 719 -58.33 60.00 26.86
CA SER A 719 -57.14 60.86 26.67
C SER A 719 -55.84 60.10 26.81
N GLU A 720 -55.87 58.96 27.48
CA GLU A 720 -54.70 58.13 27.75
C GLU A 720 -54.64 56.87 26.86
N LEU A 721 -55.53 56.72 25.85
CA LEU A 721 -55.55 55.60 24.92
C LEU A 721 -55.71 56.11 23.47
N ASP A 722 -55.13 55.39 22.51
CA ASP A 722 -55.26 55.71 21.09
C ASP A 722 -56.67 55.44 20.52
N GLU A 723 -57.02 56.10 19.41
CA GLU A 723 -58.39 56.09 18.83
C GLU A 723 -58.92 54.69 18.44
N GLU A 724 -58.05 53.69 18.34
CA GLU A 724 -58.41 52.33 17.93
C GLU A 724 -59.17 51.54 19.02
N HIS A 725 -59.09 51.96 20.29
CA HIS A 725 -59.69 51.27 21.43
C HIS A 725 -61.15 51.65 21.73
N ARG A 726 -61.84 52.36 20.82
CA ARG A 726 -63.21 52.87 21.04
C ARG A 726 -64.21 51.80 21.53
N THR A 727 -64.19 50.61 20.93
CA THR A 727 -65.10 49.51 21.30
C THR A 727 -64.86 49.02 22.73
N ALA A 728 -63.59 48.98 23.17
CA ALA A 728 -63.24 48.56 24.52
C ALA A 728 -63.58 49.63 25.57
N ILE A 729 -63.49 50.91 25.19
CA ILE A 729 -63.94 52.02 26.05
C ILE A 729 -65.47 51.98 26.23
N ASP A 730 -66.22 51.59 25.20
CA ASP A 730 -67.67 51.39 25.31
C ASP A 730 -68.03 50.19 26.22
N GLU A 731 -67.16 49.18 26.32
CA GLU A 731 -67.33 48.08 27.28
C GLU A 731 -67.00 48.53 28.71
N LEU A 732 -65.96 49.35 28.88
CA LEU A 732 -65.61 49.97 30.16
C LEU A 732 -66.73 50.90 30.66
N GLU A 733 -67.42 51.61 29.77
CA GLU A 733 -68.64 52.39 30.08
C GLU A 733 -69.77 51.50 30.61
N ARG A 734 -70.05 50.36 29.96
CA ARG A 734 -71.08 49.42 30.44
C ARG A 734 -70.72 48.81 31.79
N ASP A 735 -69.45 48.47 31.99
CA ASP A 735 -68.98 47.88 33.24
C ASP A 735 -69.05 48.90 34.39
N LEU A 736 -68.74 50.17 34.13
CA LEU A 736 -68.95 51.29 35.05
C LEU A 736 -70.44 51.45 35.42
N GLU A 737 -71.34 51.44 34.44
CA GLU A 737 -72.81 51.52 34.67
C GLU A 737 -73.36 50.33 35.45
N SER A 738 -72.78 49.15 35.26
CA SER A 738 -73.21 47.91 35.94
C SER A 738 -72.71 47.78 37.39
N GLY A 739 -71.87 48.72 37.85
CA GLY A 739 -71.35 48.76 39.22
C GLY A 739 -70.14 47.86 39.46
N VAL A 740 -69.30 47.62 38.45
CA VAL A 740 -68.06 46.83 38.58
C VAL A 740 -67.03 47.58 39.43
N GLY A 741 -66.38 46.88 40.35
CA GLY A 741 -65.38 47.47 41.24
C GLY A 741 -64.12 47.98 40.52
N PHE A 742 -63.52 49.04 41.07
CA PHE A 742 -62.38 49.76 40.49
C PHE A 742 -61.15 48.90 40.13
N ASP A 743 -60.85 47.85 40.91
CA ASP A 743 -59.73 46.93 40.64
C ASP A 743 -59.91 46.11 39.35
N GLN A 744 -61.16 45.90 38.92
CA GLN A 744 -61.46 45.21 37.67
C GLN A 744 -61.37 46.18 36.48
N LEU A 745 -61.85 47.41 36.63
CA LEU A 745 -61.64 48.48 35.65
C LEU A 745 -60.15 48.77 35.42
N THR A 746 -59.35 48.72 36.48
CA THR A 746 -57.88 48.89 36.40
C THR A 746 -57.22 47.77 35.59
N ARG A 747 -57.65 46.52 35.76
CA ARG A 747 -57.13 45.37 35.00
C ARG A 747 -57.50 45.44 33.52
N GLN A 748 -58.74 45.82 33.21
CA GLN A 748 -59.16 46.05 31.83
C GLN A 748 -58.35 47.17 31.18
N TYR A 749 -58.11 48.26 31.90
CA TYR A 749 -57.26 49.35 31.42
C TYR A 749 -55.80 48.92 31.20
N GLU A 750 -55.22 48.12 32.12
CA GLU A 750 -53.87 47.56 31.98
C GLU A 750 -53.74 46.69 30.73
N GLU A 751 -54.73 45.85 30.43
CA GLU A 751 -54.75 45.03 29.21
C GLU A 751 -54.78 45.89 27.94
N LEU A 752 -55.56 46.97 27.92
CA LEU A 752 -55.62 47.90 26.78
C LEU A 752 -54.31 48.67 26.57
N VAL A 753 -53.65 49.09 27.65
CA VAL A 753 -52.35 49.77 27.56
C VAL A 753 -51.25 48.82 27.06
N ARG A 754 -51.33 47.53 27.42
CA ARG A 754 -50.36 46.52 26.99
C ARG A 754 -50.44 46.25 25.47
N ASP A 755 -51.64 46.31 24.90
CA ASP A 755 -51.86 46.14 23.46
C ASP A 755 -51.34 47.33 22.62
N GLU A 756 -51.24 48.54 23.19
CA GLU A 756 -50.79 49.75 22.47
C GLU A 756 -49.26 49.91 22.41
N ILE A 757 -48.51 49.27 23.32
CA ILE A 757 -47.05 49.43 23.40
C ILE A 757 -46.34 48.53 22.37
N VAL A 758 -45.52 49.15 21.50
CA VAL A 758 -44.81 48.56 20.32
C VAL A 758 -44.24 47.16 20.54
N GLU A 759 -44.51 46.27 19.58
CA GLU A 759 -44.10 44.85 19.56
C GLU A 759 -42.58 44.59 19.58
N THR A 760 -42.14 43.57 20.33
CA THR A 760 -40.76 43.05 20.33
C THR A 760 -40.44 42.13 19.14
N ALA A 761 -41.38 41.94 18.21
CA ALA A 761 -41.36 40.89 17.20
C ALA A 761 -40.12 40.91 16.29
N ASP A 762 -39.59 42.08 15.93
CA ASP A 762 -38.41 42.17 15.07
C ASP A 762 -37.11 41.75 15.78
N VAL A 763 -37.01 41.98 17.09
CA VAL A 763 -35.86 41.55 17.91
C VAL A 763 -35.93 40.04 18.15
N GLU A 764 -37.13 39.50 18.36
CA GLU A 764 -37.37 38.06 18.52
C GLU A 764 -37.06 37.29 17.24
N ARG A 765 -37.45 37.81 16.06
CA ARG A 765 -37.11 37.19 14.76
C ARG A 765 -35.58 37.12 14.55
N ARG A 766 -34.87 38.19 14.89
CA ARG A 766 -33.40 38.25 14.80
C ARG A 766 -32.74 37.26 15.76
N ARG A 767 -33.29 37.05 16.96
CA ARG A 767 -32.84 36.02 17.90
C ARG A 767 -32.97 34.63 17.29
N ASP A 768 -34.14 34.30 16.73
CA ASP A 768 -34.40 32.98 16.16
C ASP A 768 -33.49 32.68 14.95
N ASP A 769 -33.26 33.69 14.09
CA ASP A 769 -32.32 33.59 12.97
C ASP A 769 -30.87 33.33 13.47
N LEU A 770 -30.43 34.07 14.50
CA LEU A 770 -29.11 33.89 15.11
C LEU A 770 -28.96 32.53 15.81
N GLU A 771 -30.02 32.02 16.44
CA GLU A 771 -30.02 30.70 17.09
C GLU A 771 -29.86 29.58 16.05
N SER A 772 -30.57 29.66 14.92
CA SER A 772 -30.43 28.70 13.81
C SER A 772 -29.06 28.76 13.13
N ASP A 773 -28.53 29.97 12.90
CA ASP A 773 -27.18 30.14 12.36
C ASP A 773 -26.10 29.63 13.33
N LEU A 774 -26.31 29.81 14.64
CA LEU A 774 -25.41 29.32 15.69
C LEU A 774 -25.42 27.79 15.79
N GLU A 775 -26.59 27.15 15.69
CA GLU A 775 -26.73 25.69 15.62
C GLU A 775 -25.93 25.15 14.44
N THR A 776 -26.13 25.71 13.24
CA THR A 776 -25.39 25.32 12.02
C THR A 776 -23.88 25.48 12.18
N ALA A 777 -23.42 26.62 12.75
CA ALA A 777 -22.00 26.87 12.97
C ALA A 777 -21.40 25.96 14.05
N THR A 778 -22.21 25.50 15.02
CA THR A 778 -21.79 24.57 16.06
C THR A 778 -21.59 23.17 15.47
N ASP A 779 -22.55 22.68 14.70
CA ASP A 779 -22.44 21.38 14.02
C ASP A 779 -21.25 21.37 13.05
N GLU A 780 -21.05 22.45 12.28
CA GLU A 780 -19.90 22.57 11.38
C GLU A 780 -18.57 22.60 12.16
N SER A 781 -18.52 23.30 13.30
CA SER A 781 -17.34 23.35 14.17
C SER A 781 -16.98 21.96 14.72
N ASP A 782 -17.98 21.23 15.22
CA ASP A 782 -17.79 19.91 15.81
C ASP A 782 -17.33 18.90 14.75
N LEU A 783 -17.88 18.96 13.53
CA LEU A 783 -17.44 18.13 12.41
C LEU A 783 -15.97 18.39 12.02
N TYR A 784 -15.54 19.65 11.94
CA TYR A 784 -14.14 19.96 11.63
C TYR A 784 -13.19 19.57 12.77
N ASP A 785 -13.59 19.73 14.03
CA ASP A 785 -12.80 19.30 15.20
C ASP A 785 -12.63 17.77 15.21
N ALA A 786 -13.72 17.05 14.95
CA ALA A 786 -13.73 15.61 14.76
C ALA A 786 -12.83 15.17 13.60
N THR A 787 -12.86 15.89 12.47
CA THR A 787 -12.04 15.58 11.28
C THR A 787 -10.55 15.83 11.54
N VAL A 788 -10.19 16.90 12.26
CA VAL A 788 -8.80 17.16 12.68
C VAL A 788 -8.31 16.02 13.59
N THR A 789 -9.12 15.62 14.57
CA THR A 789 -8.80 14.50 15.46
C THR A 789 -8.57 13.20 14.68
N LEU A 790 -9.46 12.88 13.73
CA LEU A 790 -9.32 11.71 12.85
C LEU A 790 -7.99 11.75 12.09
N PHE A 791 -7.63 12.91 11.53
CA PHE A 791 -6.40 13.08 10.79
C PHE A 791 -5.17 12.85 11.67
N GLU A 792 -5.14 13.41 12.87
CA GLU A 792 -4.04 13.21 13.82
C GLU A 792 -3.90 11.75 14.26
N GLU A 793 -5.03 11.06 14.49
CA GLU A 793 -5.04 9.65 14.87
C GLU A 793 -4.60 8.72 13.74
N LEU A 794 -5.03 8.98 12.50
CA LEU A 794 -4.84 8.06 11.37
C LEU A 794 -3.67 8.39 10.45
N ASN A 795 -3.07 9.59 10.51
CA ASN A 795 -1.93 9.89 9.63
C ASN A 795 -0.72 8.98 9.93
N GLY A 796 -0.47 8.64 11.19
CA GLY A 796 0.56 7.66 11.56
C GLY A 796 0.29 6.26 10.99
N PRO A 797 -0.87 5.63 11.30
CA PRO A 797 -1.28 4.36 10.70
C PRO A 797 -1.26 4.35 9.16
N ARG A 798 -1.70 5.44 8.52
CA ARG A 798 -1.62 5.62 7.06
C ARG A 798 -0.18 5.56 6.56
N ASP A 799 0.75 6.27 7.21
CA ASP A 799 2.16 6.25 6.82
C ASP A 799 2.77 4.86 7.02
N THR A 800 2.38 4.14 8.08
CA THR A 800 2.77 2.72 8.28
C THR A 800 2.24 1.84 7.16
N PHE A 801 0.97 2.00 6.77
CA PHE A 801 0.36 1.28 5.65
C PHE A 801 1.10 1.52 4.33
N LEU A 802 1.38 2.78 3.99
CA LEU A 802 2.09 3.11 2.75
C LEU A 802 3.52 2.55 2.72
N ASN A 803 4.24 2.65 3.83
CA ASN A 803 5.61 2.09 3.94
C ASN A 803 5.58 0.56 3.77
N ALA A 804 4.65 -0.13 4.44
CA ALA A 804 4.52 -1.59 4.31
C ALA A 804 4.12 -1.99 2.88
N GLN A 805 3.25 -1.24 2.24
CA GLN A 805 2.86 -1.45 0.84
C GLN A 805 4.04 -1.21 -0.13
N GLU A 806 4.88 -0.21 0.13
CA GLU A 806 6.10 0.04 -0.65
C GLU A 806 7.12 -1.09 -0.47
N SER A 807 7.35 -1.55 0.77
CA SER A 807 8.22 -2.70 1.04
C SER A 807 7.74 -3.97 0.33
N TYR A 808 6.43 -4.25 0.35
CA TYR A 808 5.86 -5.37 -0.42
C TYR A 808 6.12 -5.22 -1.93
N LYS A 809 5.92 -4.01 -2.50
CA LYS A 809 6.17 -3.76 -3.92
C LYS A 809 7.65 -3.94 -4.27
N GLN A 810 8.57 -3.43 -3.45
CA GLN A 810 10.02 -3.57 -3.66
C GLN A 810 10.44 -5.04 -3.65
N LEU A 811 10.06 -5.81 -2.61
CA LEU A 811 10.38 -7.24 -2.54
C LEU A 811 9.84 -8.01 -3.74
N ARG A 812 8.64 -7.65 -4.21
CA ARG A 812 8.03 -8.27 -5.39
C ARG A 812 8.71 -7.88 -6.70
N GLU A 813 9.12 -6.63 -6.84
CA GLU A 813 9.89 -6.14 -8.00
C GLU A 813 11.29 -6.78 -8.04
N GLU A 814 11.95 -6.93 -6.89
CA GLU A 814 13.23 -7.63 -6.75
C GLU A 814 13.10 -9.09 -7.17
N TYR A 815 12.09 -9.80 -6.67
CA TYR A 815 11.80 -11.18 -7.07
C TYR A 815 11.58 -11.31 -8.59
N ASN A 816 10.79 -10.41 -9.19
CA ASN A 816 10.54 -10.42 -10.64
C ASN A 816 11.77 -10.02 -11.47
N ALA A 817 12.68 -9.21 -10.92
CA ALA A 817 13.92 -8.77 -11.59
C ALA A 817 15.00 -9.84 -11.55
N GLU A 818 15.06 -10.63 -10.48
CA GLU A 818 15.92 -11.82 -10.34
C GLU A 818 15.36 -13.00 -11.13
N LYS A 819 15.23 -12.86 -12.46
CA LYS A 819 14.84 -13.93 -13.38
C LYS A 819 15.77 -15.16 -13.38
N ASN A 820 16.89 -15.11 -12.67
CA ASN A 820 17.77 -16.26 -12.45
C ASN A 820 17.28 -17.18 -11.32
N SER A 821 16.21 -16.81 -10.61
CA SER A 821 15.59 -17.59 -9.53
C SER A 821 14.33 -18.34 -9.99
N SER A 822 14.08 -18.47 -11.30
CA SER A 822 13.05 -19.39 -11.77
C SER A 822 13.41 -20.79 -11.28
N VAL A 823 12.52 -21.38 -10.48
CA VAL A 823 12.66 -22.73 -9.97
C VAL A 823 12.27 -23.68 -11.10
N ALA A 824 13.06 -23.63 -12.17
CA ALA A 824 12.85 -24.32 -13.42
C ALA A 824 12.44 -25.77 -13.22
N THR A 825 11.25 -26.11 -13.72
CA THR A 825 10.66 -27.44 -13.69
C THR A 825 10.97 -28.21 -14.98
N GLU A 826 10.66 -29.51 -14.98
CA GLU A 826 11.07 -30.60 -15.89
C GLU A 826 10.97 -30.38 -17.43
N THR A 827 10.54 -29.22 -17.90
CA THR A 827 10.29 -28.86 -19.31
C THR A 827 11.35 -27.99 -19.98
N GLU A 828 12.42 -27.58 -19.28
CA GLU A 828 13.49 -26.80 -19.91
C GLU A 828 14.37 -27.66 -20.85
N GLU A 829 14.74 -27.08 -22.00
CA GLU A 829 15.75 -27.69 -22.88
C GLU A 829 17.10 -27.68 -22.15
N TYR A 830 17.58 -28.87 -21.74
CA TYR A 830 18.87 -29.02 -21.10
C TYR A 830 19.93 -29.54 -22.08
N SER A 831 21.19 -29.17 -21.85
CA SER A 831 22.32 -29.73 -22.61
C SER A 831 23.05 -30.80 -21.79
N TYR A 832 23.53 -30.45 -20.60
CA TYR A 832 24.36 -31.33 -19.75
C TYR A 832 23.80 -31.50 -18.33
N VAL A 833 23.02 -30.54 -17.84
CA VAL A 833 22.45 -30.56 -16.49
C VAL A 833 20.93 -30.64 -16.60
N LYS A 834 20.36 -31.83 -16.38
CA LYS A 834 18.91 -31.99 -16.30
C LYS A 834 18.45 -31.64 -14.90
N THR A 835 17.63 -30.60 -14.79
CA THR A 835 16.98 -30.25 -13.52
C THR A 835 15.64 -30.97 -13.39
N VAL A 836 15.38 -31.56 -12.24
CA VAL A 836 14.13 -32.24 -11.91
C VAL A 836 13.59 -31.79 -10.57
N GLN A 837 12.26 -31.83 -10.45
CA GLN A 837 11.58 -31.54 -9.20
C GLN A 837 11.31 -32.85 -8.45
N PRO A 838 11.64 -32.92 -7.15
CA PRO A 838 11.23 -34.01 -6.26
C PRO A 838 9.73 -34.31 -6.37
N ASN A 839 9.33 -35.59 -6.37
CA ASN A 839 7.92 -35.96 -6.34
C ASN A 839 7.19 -35.46 -5.10
N ASP A 840 7.86 -35.47 -3.95
CA ASP A 840 7.32 -34.99 -2.69
C ASP A 840 8.25 -33.94 -2.09
N ILE A 841 8.00 -32.68 -2.43
CA ILE A 841 8.76 -31.52 -1.92
C ILE A 841 8.62 -31.39 -0.39
N LEU A 842 7.54 -31.91 0.19
CA LEU A 842 7.23 -31.74 1.61
C LEU A 842 8.11 -32.61 2.52
N GLN A 843 8.69 -33.68 1.98
CA GLN A 843 9.60 -34.55 2.72
C GLN A 843 10.98 -33.91 2.97
N LEU A 844 11.32 -32.84 2.24
CA LEU A 844 12.66 -32.23 2.21
C LEU A 844 12.87 -31.15 3.29
N ARG A 845 12.13 -31.22 4.41
CA ARG A 845 12.11 -30.16 5.41
C ARG A 845 13.36 -30.23 6.29
N ASP A 846 14.19 -29.19 6.17
CA ASP A 846 15.43 -28.95 6.93
C ASP A 846 16.60 -29.90 6.60
N ASP A 847 16.50 -30.71 5.54
CA ASP A 847 17.58 -31.60 5.10
C ASP A 847 18.63 -30.83 4.30
N THR A 848 19.91 -31.10 4.56
CA THR A 848 21.03 -30.37 3.93
C THR A 848 21.49 -30.97 2.61
N ASP A 849 21.16 -32.24 2.35
CA ASP A 849 21.46 -32.91 1.09
C ASP A 849 20.54 -34.10 0.78
N ILE A 850 20.68 -34.60 -0.45
CA ILE A 850 19.89 -35.68 -1.01
C ILE A 850 20.01 -36.99 -0.23
N ALA A 851 21.11 -37.23 0.48
CA ALA A 851 21.27 -38.44 1.29
C ALA A 851 20.48 -38.34 2.61
N GLU A 852 20.40 -37.16 3.22
CA GLU A 852 19.62 -36.91 4.44
C GLU A 852 18.11 -36.89 4.17
N SER A 853 17.73 -36.41 2.99
CA SER A 853 16.34 -36.14 2.57
C SER A 853 15.36 -37.31 2.55
N LYS A 854 15.87 -38.56 2.56
CA LYS A 854 15.08 -39.79 2.39
C LYS A 854 14.18 -39.82 1.16
N ILE A 855 14.42 -38.95 0.18
CA ILE A 855 13.61 -38.85 -1.05
C ILE A 855 13.53 -40.21 -1.79
N PHE A 856 14.57 -41.04 -1.66
CA PHE A 856 14.67 -42.36 -2.27
C PHE A 856 14.08 -43.52 -1.43
N ASP A 857 13.42 -43.22 -0.30
CA ASP A 857 12.55 -44.19 0.38
C ASP A 857 11.25 -44.42 -0.41
N ASP A 858 10.84 -43.47 -1.28
CA ASP A 858 9.72 -43.63 -2.21
C ASP A 858 10.16 -44.38 -3.48
N GLU A 859 9.49 -45.50 -3.76
CA GLU A 859 9.70 -46.31 -4.96
C GLU A 859 9.37 -45.54 -6.25
N THR A 860 8.41 -44.60 -6.20
CA THR A 860 8.04 -43.77 -7.34
C THR A 860 9.19 -42.85 -7.74
N GLU A 861 9.81 -42.19 -6.76
CA GLU A 861 10.97 -41.34 -6.98
C GLU A 861 12.17 -42.14 -7.51
N ARG A 862 12.43 -43.33 -6.97
CA ARG A 862 13.49 -44.21 -7.49
C ARG A 862 13.28 -44.58 -8.96
N GLN A 863 12.03 -44.80 -9.38
CA GLN A 863 11.70 -45.09 -10.77
C GLN A 863 11.86 -43.85 -11.67
N ARG A 864 11.50 -42.66 -11.18
CA ARG A 864 11.73 -41.38 -11.88
C ARG A 864 13.23 -41.11 -12.04
N LEU A 865 14.00 -41.27 -10.96
CA LEU A 865 15.46 -41.21 -10.98
C LEU A 865 16.03 -42.16 -12.03
N ARG A 866 15.61 -43.44 -12.01
CA ARG A 866 16.06 -44.44 -12.99
C ARG A 866 15.80 -43.98 -14.42
N GLY A 867 14.59 -43.54 -14.72
CA GLY A 867 14.21 -43.05 -16.05
C GLY A 867 15.07 -41.87 -16.49
N SER A 868 15.34 -40.92 -15.59
CA SER A 868 16.21 -39.78 -15.86
C SER A 868 17.68 -40.16 -16.06
N LEU A 869 18.23 -41.09 -15.25
CA LEU A 869 19.59 -41.58 -15.45
C LEU A 869 19.74 -42.37 -16.75
N GLU A 870 18.76 -43.20 -17.11
CA GLU A 870 18.73 -43.92 -18.40
C GLU A 870 18.64 -42.93 -19.58
N GLU A 871 17.88 -41.84 -19.44
CA GLU A 871 17.84 -40.76 -20.43
C GLU A 871 19.19 -40.05 -20.59
N LEU A 872 19.82 -39.63 -19.50
CA LEU A 872 21.14 -39.01 -19.52
C LEU A 872 22.20 -39.96 -20.07
N ALA A 873 22.15 -41.25 -19.72
CA ALA A 873 23.03 -42.28 -20.29
C ALA A 873 22.83 -42.43 -21.81
N ARG A 874 21.59 -42.31 -22.31
CA ARG A 874 21.30 -42.32 -23.74
C ARG A 874 21.89 -41.12 -24.49
N ASN A 875 22.32 -40.04 -23.83
CA ASN A 875 23.11 -38.99 -24.49
C ASN A 875 24.45 -39.54 -25.00
N ALA A 876 25.02 -40.56 -24.36
CA ALA A 876 26.16 -41.30 -24.90
C ALA A 876 25.82 -42.14 -26.15
N HIS A 877 24.59 -42.13 -26.66
CA HIS A 877 24.23 -42.67 -27.98
C HIS A 877 24.24 -41.63 -29.08
N ASN A 878 24.23 -40.35 -28.70
CA ASN A 878 24.15 -39.23 -29.61
C ASN A 878 25.58 -38.81 -30.04
N PRO A 879 25.86 -38.78 -31.35
CA PRO A 879 27.16 -38.33 -31.87
C PRO A 879 27.54 -36.90 -31.49
N ARG A 880 26.60 -36.03 -31.12
CA ARG A 880 26.90 -34.67 -30.63
C ARG A 880 27.58 -34.68 -29.27
N TYR A 881 27.15 -35.55 -28.37
CA TYR A 881 27.73 -35.65 -27.03
C TYR A 881 29.01 -36.47 -27.02
N THR A 882 29.05 -37.55 -27.80
CA THR A 882 30.19 -38.47 -27.81
C THR A 882 31.30 -38.03 -28.75
N GLY A 883 31.00 -37.27 -29.80
CA GLY A 883 31.94 -36.96 -30.88
C GLY A 883 32.34 -38.17 -31.72
N ILE A 884 31.68 -39.33 -31.56
CA ILE A 884 32.04 -40.58 -32.22
C ILE A 884 31.12 -40.82 -33.44
N ARG A 885 31.71 -41.23 -34.56
CA ARG A 885 30.97 -41.53 -35.79
C ARG A 885 30.30 -42.91 -35.76
N ARG A 886 31.02 -43.95 -35.33
CA ARG A 886 30.51 -45.32 -35.22
C ARG A 886 30.75 -45.92 -33.83
N ARG A 887 29.65 -46.34 -33.20
CA ARG A 887 29.64 -47.07 -31.92
C ARG A 887 29.81 -48.58 -32.09
N ARG A 888 29.60 -49.09 -33.32
CA ARG A 888 29.68 -50.50 -33.68
C ARG A 888 30.40 -50.66 -35.01
N ILE A 889 31.55 -51.32 -34.96
CA ILE A 889 32.43 -51.53 -36.11
C ILE A 889 32.61 -53.04 -36.29
N SER A 890 32.24 -53.55 -37.47
CA SER A 890 32.33 -54.97 -37.79
C SER A 890 32.61 -55.16 -39.27
N GLY A 891 33.55 -56.04 -39.57
CA GLY A 891 33.85 -56.53 -40.92
C GLY A 891 33.21 -57.89 -41.18
N ASP A 892 33.65 -58.55 -42.25
CA ASP A 892 33.08 -59.83 -42.67
C ASP A 892 33.45 -60.98 -41.72
N ARG A 893 34.61 -60.87 -41.05
CA ARG A 893 35.20 -61.96 -40.24
C ARG A 893 35.51 -61.58 -38.80
N ALA A 894 35.52 -60.28 -38.47
CA ALA A 894 35.91 -59.78 -37.17
C ALA A 894 35.04 -58.59 -36.73
N ARG A 895 35.07 -58.29 -35.43
CA ARG A 895 34.43 -57.12 -34.82
C ARG A 895 35.48 -56.36 -34.02
N TYR A 896 35.36 -55.04 -34.04
CA TYR A 896 36.19 -54.19 -33.19
C TYR A 896 35.71 -54.34 -31.75
N ASN A 897 36.59 -54.84 -30.88
CA ASN A 897 36.30 -55.13 -29.47
C ASN A 897 37.19 -54.32 -28.51
N GLU A 898 37.92 -53.32 -29.01
CA GLU A 898 38.79 -52.47 -28.18
C GLU A 898 38.01 -51.31 -27.52
N MET A 899 36.71 -51.14 -27.83
CA MET A 899 35.88 -50.15 -27.14
C MET A 899 35.52 -50.62 -25.73
N ASN A 900 35.92 -49.82 -24.74
CA ASN A 900 35.54 -50.00 -23.34
C ASN A 900 34.67 -48.84 -22.88
N ILE A 901 33.61 -49.14 -22.13
CA ILE A 901 32.72 -48.13 -21.55
C ILE A 901 32.83 -48.17 -20.05
N VAL A 902 33.13 -47.02 -19.46
CA VAL A 902 33.21 -46.88 -18.01
C VAL A 902 32.29 -45.76 -17.55
N VAL A 903 31.44 -46.03 -16.57
CA VAL A 903 30.48 -45.05 -16.04
C VAL A 903 30.76 -44.79 -14.56
N GLY A 904 31.24 -43.59 -14.23
CA GLY A 904 31.30 -43.12 -12.85
C GLY A 904 29.99 -42.47 -12.45
N VAL A 905 29.32 -43.01 -11.43
CA VAL A 905 28.09 -42.42 -10.87
C VAL A 905 28.43 -41.76 -9.54
N MET A 906 28.17 -40.47 -9.44
CA MET A 906 28.57 -39.61 -8.32
C MET A 906 27.32 -39.04 -7.63
N SER A 907 27.13 -39.34 -6.35
CA SER A 907 26.11 -38.68 -5.53
C SER A 907 26.44 -38.83 -4.05
N ARG A 908 25.93 -37.93 -3.20
CA ARG A 908 25.96 -38.13 -1.74
C ARG A 908 25.06 -39.30 -1.31
N ALA A 909 23.98 -39.57 -2.05
CA ALA A 909 23.05 -40.67 -1.76
C ALA A 909 23.42 -42.00 -2.46
N ILE A 910 24.67 -42.19 -2.88
CA ILE A 910 25.06 -43.34 -3.73
C ILE A 910 24.73 -44.71 -3.11
N GLU A 911 24.79 -44.83 -1.78
CA GLU A 911 24.42 -46.07 -1.08
C GLU A 911 22.93 -46.40 -1.22
N GLN A 912 22.07 -45.39 -1.34
CA GLN A 912 20.62 -45.51 -1.45
C GLN A 912 20.17 -45.85 -2.88
N ILE A 913 20.92 -45.36 -3.88
CA ILE A 913 20.56 -45.46 -5.32
C ILE A 913 21.42 -46.46 -6.12
N SER A 914 22.28 -47.24 -5.45
CA SER A 914 23.27 -48.11 -6.12
C SER A 914 22.70 -49.12 -7.13
N ASP A 915 21.48 -49.60 -6.92
CA ASP A 915 20.74 -50.50 -7.81
C ASP A 915 20.14 -49.77 -9.03
N VAL A 916 19.73 -48.51 -8.83
CA VAL A 916 19.21 -47.62 -9.88
C VAL A 916 20.35 -47.08 -10.75
N ALA A 917 21.54 -46.97 -10.19
CA ALA A 917 22.75 -46.48 -10.87
C ALA A 917 23.39 -47.49 -11.86
N ASP A 918 22.91 -48.74 -11.93
CA ASP A 918 23.40 -49.73 -12.92
C ASP A 918 22.81 -49.47 -14.31
N LEU A 919 23.58 -48.74 -15.12
CA LEU A 919 23.21 -48.34 -16.48
C LEU A 919 23.66 -49.33 -17.57
N LYS A 920 24.11 -50.54 -17.20
CA LYS A 920 24.66 -51.51 -18.16
C LYS A 920 23.69 -51.83 -19.30
N SER A 921 22.39 -51.86 -19.04
CA SER A 921 21.36 -52.16 -20.05
C SER A 921 21.34 -51.15 -21.20
N GLU A 922 21.61 -49.87 -20.93
CA GLU A 922 21.56 -48.82 -21.95
C GLU A 922 22.68 -48.98 -22.98
N PHE A 923 23.85 -49.44 -22.55
CA PHE A 923 25.00 -49.62 -23.43
C PHE A 923 25.01 -50.99 -24.14
N GLN A 924 24.33 -51.99 -23.58
CA GLN A 924 24.22 -53.32 -24.18
C GLN A 924 23.53 -53.26 -25.55
N GLY A 925 24.26 -53.63 -26.60
CA GLY A 925 23.75 -53.64 -27.97
C GLY A 925 23.83 -52.30 -28.69
N ALA A 926 23.99 -51.18 -27.97
CA ALA A 926 24.34 -49.88 -28.52
C ALA A 926 25.81 -49.80 -28.94
N TYR A 927 26.69 -50.48 -28.19
CA TYR A 927 28.12 -50.59 -28.45
C TYR A 927 28.56 -52.06 -28.64
N ASN A 928 29.73 -52.26 -29.27
CA ASN A 928 30.36 -53.57 -29.38
C ASN A 928 31.06 -53.96 -28.07
N LEU A 929 30.27 -54.19 -27.02
CA LEU A 929 30.77 -54.74 -25.77
C LEU A 929 30.95 -56.26 -25.97
N GLY A 930 32.10 -56.82 -25.59
CA GLY A 930 32.44 -58.24 -25.78
C GLY A 930 31.37 -59.25 -25.31
N ALA A 931 31.57 -60.54 -25.58
CA ALA A 931 30.57 -61.58 -25.25
C ALA A 931 30.22 -61.58 -23.74
N GLY A 932 29.03 -61.11 -23.35
CA GLY A 932 28.60 -60.97 -21.95
C GLY A 932 28.73 -59.56 -21.36
N GLY A 933 29.19 -58.58 -22.16
CA GLY A 933 29.38 -57.19 -21.71
C GLY A 933 30.58 -57.04 -20.78
N GLU A 934 31.68 -57.71 -21.12
CA GLU A 934 32.95 -57.69 -20.36
C GLU A 934 33.65 -56.32 -20.45
N ASN A 935 33.44 -55.57 -21.54
CA ASN A 935 34.00 -54.23 -21.78
C ASN A 935 33.15 -53.09 -21.17
N TYR A 936 32.37 -53.37 -20.13
CA TYR A 936 31.58 -52.38 -19.41
C TYR A 936 31.88 -52.44 -17.92
N ALA A 937 32.16 -51.28 -17.33
CA ALA A 937 32.30 -51.13 -15.88
C ALA A 937 31.54 -49.89 -15.39
N SER A 938 31.02 -49.98 -14.16
CA SER A 938 30.40 -48.84 -13.48
C SER A 938 30.94 -48.74 -12.06
N PHE A 939 31.20 -47.51 -11.61
CA PHE A 939 31.80 -47.25 -10.31
C PHE A 939 30.99 -46.19 -9.54
N PRO A 940 30.43 -46.56 -8.37
CA PRO A 940 29.78 -45.58 -7.50
C PRO A 940 30.83 -44.74 -6.76
N VAL A 941 30.57 -43.44 -6.63
CA VAL A 941 31.38 -42.50 -5.85
C VAL A 941 30.46 -41.70 -4.93
N GLU A 942 30.70 -41.82 -3.62
CA GLU A 942 30.01 -41.03 -2.60
C GLU A 942 30.61 -39.62 -2.53
N ALA A 943 30.22 -38.78 -3.49
CA ALA A 943 30.61 -37.38 -3.62
C ALA A 943 29.75 -36.67 -4.67
N GLY A 944 29.60 -35.36 -4.53
CA GLY A 944 28.86 -34.51 -5.47
C GLY A 944 28.20 -33.33 -4.75
N GLY A 945 27.51 -32.50 -5.53
CA GLY A 945 26.64 -31.45 -5.02
C GLY A 945 25.53 -32.02 -4.14
N SER A 946 24.98 -31.19 -3.25
CA SER A 946 24.00 -31.60 -2.24
C SER A 946 22.79 -32.30 -2.85
N TRP A 947 22.33 -31.83 -4.01
CA TRP A 947 21.12 -32.33 -4.69
C TRP A 947 21.41 -32.94 -6.07
N ASP A 948 22.66 -33.33 -6.32
CA ASP A 948 23.11 -33.78 -7.64
C ASP A 948 23.34 -35.30 -7.69
N VAL A 949 23.07 -35.86 -8.87
CA VAL A 949 23.57 -37.16 -9.32
C VAL A 949 24.34 -36.95 -10.62
N GLY A 950 25.67 -36.96 -10.52
CA GLY A 950 26.58 -36.79 -11.65
C GLY A 950 26.91 -38.13 -12.34
N LEU A 951 27.03 -38.10 -13.66
CA LEU A 951 27.48 -39.21 -14.49
C LEU A 951 28.73 -38.76 -15.27
N GLY A 952 29.84 -39.45 -15.08
CA GLY A 952 31.02 -39.38 -15.94
C GLY A 952 31.10 -40.62 -16.81
N ILE A 953 30.73 -40.52 -18.08
CA ILE A 953 30.78 -41.64 -19.03
C ILE A 953 32.06 -41.53 -19.85
N PHE A 954 32.85 -42.59 -19.88
CA PHE A 954 34.09 -42.69 -20.64
C PHE A 954 33.97 -43.77 -21.70
N ILE A 955 34.34 -43.45 -22.94
CA ILE A 955 34.36 -44.38 -24.06
C ILE A 955 35.79 -44.43 -24.61
N ASP A 956 36.48 -45.51 -24.30
CA ASP A 956 37.88 -45.76 -24.67
C ASP A 956 37.99 -46.52 -26.01
N GLY A 957 39.21 -46.62 -26.56
CA GLY A 957 39.50 -47.32 -27.80
C GLY A 957 39.07 -46.56 -29.04
N ILE A 958 39.13 -45.22 -29.00
CA ILE A 958 38.74 -44.35 -30.11
C ILE A 958 39.98 -43.88 -30.86
N PHE A 959 40.04 -44.22 -32.15
CA PHE A 959 41.04 -43.76 -33.10
C PHE A 959 40.57 -42.51 -33.86
N LEU A 960 41.52 -41.77 -34.44
CA LEU A 960 41.27 -40.48 -35.09
C LEU A 960 40.16 -40.56 -36.15
N ASP A 961 40.20 -41.60 -36.97
CA ASP A 961 39.22 -41.88 -38.04
C ASP A 961 37.82 -42.33 -37.53
N ASN A 962 37.59 -42.39 -36.23
CA ASN A 962 36.25 -42.57 -35.66
C ASN A 962 35.70 -41.30 -34.98
N LEU A 963 36.48 -40.22 -34.94
CA LEU A 963 35.99 -38.91 -34.52
C LEU A 963 35.12 -38.31 -35.62
N ARG A 964 33.89 -37.93 -35.27
CA ARG A 964 32.89 -37.40 -36.20
C ARG A 964 33.38 -36.14 -36.90
N ALA A 965 33.77 -35.15 -36.10
CA ALA A 965 34.24 -33.85 -36.57
C ALA A 965 35.53 -33.94 -37.40
N GLU A 966 36.30 -35.03 -37.32
CA GLU A 966 37.50 -35.19 -38.14
C GLU A 966 37.19 -35.54 -39.61
N ILE A 967 36.03 -36.16 -39.87
CA ILE A 967 35.69 -36.72 -41.20
C ILE A 967 34.52 -36.00 -41.88
N GLU A 968 33.66 -35.29 -41.14
CA GLU A 968 32.48 -34.63 -41.71
C GLU A 968 32.81 -33.54 -42.75
N ALA A 969 31.82 -33.23 -43.61
CA ALA A 969 31.99 -32.41 -44.81
C ALA A 969 32.39 -30.93 -44.53
N ASP A 970 32.32 -30.46 -43.29
CA ASP A 970 32.82 -29.15 -42.85
C ASP A 970 33.61 -29.30 -41.53
N GLY A 971 34.18 -30.48 -41.28
CA GLY A 971 34.88 -30.83 -40.05
C GLY A 971 36.34 -30.33 -39.98
N TYR A 972 37.06 -30.73 -38.94
CA TYR A 972 38.41 -30.28 -38.59
C TYR A 972 39.41 -30.37 -39.75
N ARG A 973 39.46 -31.52 -40.43
CA ARG A 973 40.36 -31.72 -41.58
C ARG A 973 40.03 -30.79 -42.73
N ASN A 974 38.74 -30.56 -43.01
CA ASN A 974 38.34 -29.67 -44.09
C ASN A 974 38.64 -28.21 -43.74
N GLY A 975 38.41 -27.80 -42.48
CA GLY A 975 38.85 -26.49 -41.98
C GLY A 975 40.37 -26.31 -42.09
N TYR A 976 41.15 -27.34 -41.78
CA TYR A 976 42.61 -27.34 -41.96
C TYR A 976 43.02 -27.17 -43.44
N GLU A 977 42.44 -27.94 -44.35
CA GLU A 977 42.76 -27.85 -45.78
C GLU A 977 42.27 -26.53 -46.40
N SER A 978 41.12 -26.00 -45.96
CA SER A 978 40.62 -24.67 -46.31
C SER A 978 41.63 -23.59 -45.92
N ARG A 979 42.13 -23.65 -44.68
CA ARG A 979 43.16 -22.72 -44.17
C ARG A 979 44.48 -22.84 -44.92
N LYS A 980 44.92 -24.06 -45.20
CA LYS A 980 46.15 -24.31 -45.95
C LYS A 980 46.08 -23.80 -47.39
N GLN A 981 44.89 -23.77 -47.99
CA GLN A 981 44.67 -23.21 -49.34
C GLN A 981 44.49 -21.69 -49.33
N SER A 982 44.22 -21.09 -48.16
CA SER A 982 44.11 -19.65 -48.01
C SER A 982 45.50 -19.00 -48.04
N ASP A 983 45.66 -17.92 -48.82
CA ASP A 983 46.88 -17.11 -48.83
C ASP A 983 46.98 -16.20 -47.57
N GLU A 984 46.00 -16.24 -46.66
CA GLU A 984 45.93 -15.34 -45.50
C GLU A 984 46.87 -15.72 -44.36
N THR A 985 47.21 -17.01 -44.18
CA THR A 985 48.02 -17.45 -43.02
C THR A 985 48.73 -18.78 -43.32
N ASP A 986 50.03 -18.86 -43.01
CA ASP A 986 50.81 -20.10 -43.16
C ASP A 986 50.31 -21.18 -42.20
N ILE A 987 50.08 -22.38 -42.70
CA ILE A 987 49.54 -23.51 -41.93
C ILE A 987 50.43 -23.88 -40.73
N LEU A 988 51.73 -23.53 -40.78
CA LEU A 988 52.68 -23.74 -39.70
C LEU A 988 52.21 -23.12 -38.37
N VAL A 989 51.43 -22.04 -38.38
CA VAL A 989 50.94 -21.38 -37.15
C VAL A 989 49.92 -22.22 -36.38
N HIS A 990 49.34 -23.26 -36.99
CA HIS A 990 48.38 -24.16 -36.39
C HIS A 990 49.04 -25.41 -35.77
N HIS A 991 50.36 -25.55 -35.86
CA HIS A 991 51.11 -26.65 -35.25
C HIS A 991 51.79 -26.24 -33.94
N ALA A 992 52.15 -27.21 -33.12
CA ALA A 992 52.92 -26.97 -31.89
C ALA A 992 53.98 -28.07 -31.62
N TYR A 993 53.63 -29.33 -31.83
CA TYR A 993 54.56 -30.44 -31.64
C TYR A 993 55.63 -30.46 -32.75
N GLY A 994 56.90 -30.62 -32.35
CA GLY A 994 58.06 -30.69 -33.25
C GLY A 994 58.64 -29.33 -33.65
N LEU A 995 57.93 -28.22 -33.42
CA LEU A 995 58.38 -26.90 -33.86
C LEU A 995 59.73 -26.49 -33.24
N ASP A 996 59.97 -26.86 -31.99
CA ASP A 996 61.26 -26.66 -31.30
C ASP A 996 62.42 -27.48 -31.90
N GLU A 997 62.10 -28.47 -32.72
CA GLU A 997 63.04 -29.36 -33.41
C GLU A 997 63.08 -29.13 -34.93
N GLY A 998 62.39 -28.10 -35.44
CA GLY A 998 62.43 -27.71 -36.86
C GLY A 998 61.47 -28.47 -37.78
N TYR A 999 60.48 -29.20 -37.23
CA TYR A 999 59.47 -29.92 -38.02
C TYR A 999 58.06 -29.82 -37.45
N PHE A 1000 57.07 -30.26 -38.21
CA PHE A 1000 55.74 -30.57 -37.69
C PHE A 1000 55.20 -31.85 -38.33
N VAL A 1001 54.18 -32.44 -37.70
CA VAL A 1001 53.52 -33.67 -38.18
C VAL A 1001 52.04 -33.41 -38.41
N LYS A 1002 51.44 -34.14 -39.35
CA LYS A 1002 50.00 -34.09 -39.60
C LYS A 1002 49.48 -35.39 -40.20
N ARG A 1003 48.20 -35.67 -39.97
CA ARG A 1003 47.47 -36.74 -40.66
C ARG A 1003 47.12 -36.31 -42.08
N ASP A 1004 47.63 -37.01 -43.10
CA ASP A 1004 47.40 -36.62 -44.51
C ASP A 1004 46.07 -37.13 -45.07
N SER A 1005 45.65 -38.31 -44.62
CA SER A 1005 44.47 -39.00 -45.10
C SER A 1005 43.70 -39.59 -43.93
N VAL A 1006 42.37 -39.71 -44.08
CA VAL A 1006 41.52 -40.41 -43.12
C VAL A 1006 40.79 -41.53 -43.86
N LEU A 1007 40.55 -42.63 -43.17
CA LEU A 1007 39.84 -43.81 -43.61
C LEU A 1007 38.36 -43.62 -43.34
N ASN A 1008 37.52 -43.81 -44.36
CA ASN A 1008 36.10 -43.62 -44.23
C ASN A 1008 35.45 -44.92 -43.77
N LEU A 1009 35.07 -45.00 -42.50
CA LEU A 1009 34.42 -46.19 -41.94
C LEU A 1009 33.11 -46.60 -42.65
N GLU A 1010 32.56 -45.80 -43.58
CA GLU A 1010 31.47 -46.22 -44.48
C GLU A 1010 31.90 -47.22 -45.56
N HIS A 1011 33.18 -47.31 -45.88
CA HIS A 1011 33.74 -48.27 -46.81
C HIS A 1011 34.19 -49.56 -46.09
N PRO A 1012 33.77 -50.76 -46.55
CA PRO A 1012 34.15 -52.01 -45.92
C PRO A 1012 35.66 -52.25 -45.84
N ASP A 1013 36.42 -51.83 -46.85
CA ASP A 1013 37.89 -52.00 -46.88
C ASP A 1013 38.58 -51.16 -45.79
N ASP A 1014 38.09 -49.95 -45.56
CA ASP A 1014 38.57 -49.03 -44.52
C ASP A 1014 38.21 -49.54 -43.11
N VAL A 1015 37.08 -50.25 -42.97
CA VAL A 1015 36.73 -50.93 -41.70
C VAL A 1015 37.66 -52.10 -41.42
N GLU A 1016 37.97 -52.92 -42.44
CA GLU A 1016 38.90 -54.05 -42.29
C GLU A 1016 40.31 -53.59 -41.89
N PHE A 1017 40.74 -52.38 -42.26
CA PHE A 1017 42.02 -51.80 -41.84
C PHE A 1017 42.21 -51.85 -40.31
N PHE A 1018 41.20 -51.42 -39.54
CA PHE A 1018 41.22 -51.35 -38.07
C PHE A 1018 40.88 -52.68 -37.37
N LEU A 1019 40.63 -53.75 -38.13
CA LEU A 1019 40.40 -55.09 -37.61
C LEU A 1019 41.65 -55.99 -37.71
N ARG A 1020 42.78 -55.43 -38.15
CA ARG A 1020 44.08 -56.09 -38.27
C ARG A 1020 44.84 -56.08 -36.94
N ASP A 1021 46.03 -56.68 -36.93
CA ASP A 1021 46.95 -56.65 -35.79
C ASP A 1021 47.43 -55.22 -35.51
N GLU A 1022 47.53 -54.84 -34.24
CA GLU A 1022 47.96 -53.49 -33.81
C GLU A 1022 49.30 -53.09 -34.44
N GLY A 1023 50.27 -54.02 -34.54
CA GLY A 1023 51.58 -53.74 -35.11
C GLY A 1023 51.53 -53.36 -36.59
N GLU A 1024 50.63 -53.98 -37.35
CA GLU A 1024 50.41 -53.65 -38.77
C GLU A 1024 49.71 -52.30 -38.93
N ILE A 1025 48.67 -52.06 -38.14
CA ILE A 1025 47.93 -50.78 -38.13
C ILE A 1025 48.88 -49.63 -37.84
N LYS A 1026 49.70 -49.76 -36.79
CA LYS A 1026 50.66 -48.74 -36.37
C LYS A 1026 51.70 -48.44 -37.45
N ALA A 1027 52.25 -49.46 -38.11
CA ALA A 1027 53.23 -49.27 -39.17
C ALA A 1027 52.61 -48.54 -40.37
N ASP A 1028 51.45 -49.00 -40.84
CA ASP A 1028 50.76 -48.39 -41.98
C ASP A 1028 50.34 -46.93 -41.70
N LEU A 1029 49.85 -46.63 -40.48
CA LEU A 1029 49.49 -45.26 -40.07
C LEU A 1029 50.70 -44.31 -40.09
N LEU A 1030 51.87 -44.78 -39.65
CA LEU A 1030 53.09 -43.97 -39.63
C LEU A 1030 53.70 -43.78 -41.02
N ASP A 1031 53.66 -44.81 -41.87
CA ASP A 1031 54.36 -44.81 -43.16
C ASP A 1031 53.53 -44.17 -44.30
N ASP A 1032 52.22 -44.42 -44.35
CA ASP A 1032 51.39 -44.07 -45.52
C ASP A 1032 50.44 -42.89 -45.27
N HIS A 1033 50.35 -42.45 -44.02
CA HIS A 1033 49.12 -41.87 -43.49
C HIS A 1033 49.37 -40.61 -42.63
N ILE A 1034 50.58 -40.48 -42.09
CA ILE A 1034 51.09 -39.32 -41.37
C ILE A 1034 52.35 -38.82 -42.10
N SER A 1035 52.43 -37.52 -42.36
CA SER A 1035 53.68 -36.90 -42.84
C SER A 1035 54.36 -36.10 -41.76
N ARG A 1036 55.69 -36.11 -41.82
CA ARG A 1036 56.58 -35.18 -41.15
C ARG A 1036 57.10 -34.18 -42.17
N THR A 1037 56.94 -32.88 -41.88
CA THR A 1037 57.43 -31.79 -42.73
C THR A 1037 58.48 -31.00 -41.95
N ASP A 1038 59.74 -31.04 -42.40
CA ASP A 1038 60.79 -30.17 -41.87
C ASP A 1038 60.67 -28.78 -42.50
N PHE A 1039 60.64 -27.72 -41.69
CA PHE A 1039 60.56 -26.33 -42.16
C PHE A 1039 61.89 -25.58 -42.03
N THR A 1040 62.89 -26.20 -41.39
CA THR A 1040 64.28 -25.75 -41.37
C THR A 1040 65.12 -26.54 -42.39
N ALA A 1041 66.18 -25.92 -42.92
CA ALA A 1041 67.08 -26.62 -43.83
C ALA A 1041 67.83 -27.72 -43.06
N PRO A 1042 68.02 -28.93 -43.62
CA PRO A 1042 68.78 -29.96 -42.94
C PRO A 1042 70.20 -29.43 -42.68
N ALA A 1043 70.63 -29.46 -41.42
CA ALA A 1043 71.98 -29.09 -41.04
C ALA A 1043 72.96 -29.83 -41.96
N ASP A 1044 73.70 -29.07 -42.76
CA ASP A 1044 74.72 -29.61 -43.66
C ASP A 1044 75.71 -30.36 -42.75
N SER A 1045 75.63 -31.69 -42.76
CA SER A 1045 76.61 -32.54 -42.09
C SER A 1045 77.93 -32.32 -42.81
N GLY A 1046 78.70 -31.34 -42.33
CA GLY A 1046 80.04 -31.02 -42.78
C GLY A 1046 80.95 -32.22 -42.55
N GLY A 1047 80.93 -33.15 -43.49
CA GLY A 1047 82.02 -34.07 -43.74
C GLY A 1047 83.13 -33.28 -44.40
N GLU A 1048 84.18 -32.96 -43.64
CA GLU A 1048 85.53 -32.81 -44.18
C GLU A 1048 86.39 -33.98 -43.67
N GLU A 1049 87.24 -34.46 -44.58
CA GLU A 1049 88.04 -35.71 -44.58
C GLU A 1049 88.85 -36.07 -43.33
#